data_AF-A0A959RV96-F1
#
_entry.id   AF-A0A959RV96-F1
#
_cell.length_a   1.000
_cell.length_b   1.000
_cell.length_c   1.000
_cell.angle_alpha   90.00
_cell.angle_beta   90.00
_cell.angle_gamma   90.00
#
_symmetry.space_group_name_H-M   'P 1'
#
loop_
_entity.id
_entity.type
_entity.pdbx_description
1 polymer ?
#
loop_
_entity_poly.entity_id
_entity_poly.type
_entity_poly.pdbx_seq_one_letter_code
_entity_poly.pdbx_strand_id
1 'polypeptide(L)'
;SEDFQIQKNKISTSYNAGSGIRILDCLIGSGRSLIANNFIQACDEGISLNNVSDVDIYFNSVNIEISSDLPYPASAALDLHETCRDVNIINNIFNNRREGYALNANLSNGTLQVSSSDYNCFYTTNYLNLIKWNGTVYSSLSISNYQTITGFDLNSIVTHPHYTSISDLHTNEPMLYRAGTQIATVSTDIDNDLRLSATPCIGADEFLLPLSGTYTIGSNSDYSTIANAVFDLYESGIDGAVIFKLKDGQYNEQINLDGAITGSSAANTVTFESNSGFHGNVNITYTANSAASNYVLRINEARYLIFRNLTFTAGGTDYARIVLFENVIGDMEFYGNVFNGYEITSGTGTEEQNIIHSNDDSKLDNTIFEKNDLNGGSNGIYLILNYSQPYSANLQIIENSISTKRTSIRIHYAEAPIIKSNFLENENVSNIFLNAIINGYLIENNIILGGYGIELTQCYGTASYYGKIQNNLISVSHTGIKIAASSYINIYSNTVRNTRASGSIHTPLRIDNTGIINNIKFINNILYSSGGCAAINWENGTIDECNFNNLYSTGPTLVNHGNDEFATLSDWQAAPEGFDQNSYSSAVGFVSETDLHIQNTSELLLGTSLPEVPEDIDGDTRNHPPFIGADEPILDISELSLKIFLEGPYNTSSGKMSTTLTIPTTSPYIEHYKTVSSIPNGVVDWVLVKLLDDQFNLVVAQSAFLANDGTIISTNGSGTLKFLVDTASDYYVVVEHRNHLPIMSANPISIQ
;
A
#
# COMPACT_ATOMS: atom_id res chain seq x y z
N SER A 1 -44.97 -33.32 41.98
CA SER A 1 -44.75 -33.79 40.59
C SER A 1 -43.26 -33.77 40.32
N GLU A 2 -42.80 -34.51 39.31
CA GLU A 2 -41.43 -34.34 38.77
C GLU A 2 -41.38 -33.04 37.94
N ASP A 3 -40.22 -32.42 37.85
CA ASP A 3 -40.00 -31.17 37.09
C ASP A 3 -40.07 -31.47 35.58
N PHE A 4 -40.61 -30.54 34.78
CA PHE A 4 -40.69 -30.69 33.31
C PHE A 4 -39.71 -29.78 32.58
N GLN A 5 -39.34 -30.16 31.36
CA GLN A 5 -38.54 -29.33 30.45
C GLN A 5 -39.17 -29.30 29.05
N ILE A 6 -39.49 -28.11 28.56
CA ILE A 6 -39.98 -27.86 27.20
C ILE A 6 -38.95 -26.97 26.52
N GLN A 7 -38.07 -27.57 25.72
CA GLN A 7 -36.94 -26.87 25.13
C GLN A 7 -36.81 -27.12 23.63
N LYS A 8 -36.42 -26.09 22.87
CA LYS A 8 -36.08 -26.17 21.44
C LYS A 8 -37.20 -26.69 20.53
N ASN A 9 -38.45 -26.33 20.83
CA ASN A 9 -39.60 -26.70 20.00
C ASN A 9 -39.97 -25.58 19.04
N LYS A 10 -40.29 -25.94 17.78
CA LYS A 10 -40.97 -25.07 16.81
C LYS A 10 -42.46 -25.44 16.79
N ILE A 11 -43.28 -24.65 17.49
CA ILE A 11 -44.72 -24.88 17.72
C ILE A 11 -45.51 -23.90 16.86
N SER A 12 -46.53 -24.39 16.15
CA SER A 12 -47.42 -23.57 15.33
C SER A 12 -48.86 -24.06 15.44
N THR A 13 -49.82 -23.14 15.48
CA THR A 13 -51.24 -23.46 15.55
C THR A 13 -51.98 -22.85 14.35
N SER A 14 -52.91 -23.62 13.77
CA SER A 14 -53.59 -23.27 12.52
C SER A 14 -55.06 -22.84 12.70
N TYR A 15 -55.55 -22.79 13.93
CA TYR A 15 -56.94 -22.45 14.26
C TYR A 15 -57.04 -21.17 15.08
N ASN A 16 -58.09 -20.37 14.86
CA ASN A 16 -58.33 -19.05 15.48
C ASN A 16 -58.34 -19.00 17.02
N ALA A 17 -58.28 -20.13 17.72
CA ALA A 17 -58.31 -20.26 19.19
C ALA A 17 -57.28 -21.29 19.73
N GLY A 18 -56.16 -21.52 19.04
CA GLY A 18 -55.09 -22.41 19.50
C GLY A 18 -54.12 -21.72 20.47
N SER A 19 -53.88 -22.34 21.63
CA SER A 19 -52.76 -21.99 22.52
C SER A 19 -51.50 -22.78 22.11
N GLY A 20 -50.31 -22.17 22.23
CA GLY A 20 -49.03 -22.80 21.93
C GLY A 20 -48.62 -23.83 22.99
N ILE A 21 -48.19 -23.33 24.15
CA ILE A 21 -47.88 -24.12 25.34
C ILE A 21 -48.90 -23.81 26.42
N ARG A 22 -49.56 -24.83 26.97
CA ARG A 22 -50.53 -24.67 28.05
C ARG A 22 -50.26 -25.65 29.17
N ILE A 23 -50.01 -25.15 30.38
CA ILE A 23 -49.68 -25.94 31.58
C ILE A 23 -50.73 -25.65 32.65
N LEU A 24 -51.33 -26.71 33.19
CA LEU A 24 -52.43 -26.65 34.13
C LEU A 24 -52.12 -27.47 35.38
N ASP A 25 -52.42 -26.92 36.56
CA ASP A 25 -52.42 -27.63 37.86
C ASP A 25 -51.10 -28.34 38.21
N CYS A 26 -49.98 -27.73 37.81
CA CYS A 26 -48.63 -28.21 38.11
C CYS A 26 -48.04 -27.44 39.31
N LEU A 27 -48.44 -27.86 40.52
CA LEU A 27 -47.98 -27.30 41.79
C LEU A 27 -46.98 -28.26 42.47
N ILE A 28 -45.78 -27.78 42.73
CA ILE A 28 -44.71 -28.37 43.57
C ILE A 28 -43.97 -29.61 43.01
N GLY A 29 -42.66 -29.43 42.81
CA GLY A 29 -41.58 -30.42 42.81
C GLY A 29 -40.41 -29.94 43.69
N SER A 30 -39.38 -30.75 43.92
CA SER A 30 -38.17 -30.34 44.66
C SER A 30 -37.18 -29.52 43.82
N GLY A 31 -37.55 -29.16 42.58
CA GLY A 31 -36.77 -28.36 41.64
C GLY A 31 -37.65 -27.41 40.82
N ARG A 32 -37.08 -26.85 39.74
CA ARG A 32 -37.74 -25.87 38.87
C ARG A 32 -37.95 -26.46 37.47
N SER A 33 -39.14 -26.27 36.91
CA SER A 33 -39.42 -26.64 35.51
C SER A 33 -38.90 -25.56 34.57
N LEU A 34 -38.59 -25.94 33.32
CA LEU A 34 -37.96 -25.05 32.34
C LEU A 34 -38.75 -25.01 31.03
N ILE A 35 -39.07 -23.82 30.55
CA ILE A 35 -39.58 -23.55 29.20
C ILE A 35 -38.57 -22.64 28.52
N ALA A 36 -37.78 -23.17 27.57
CA ALA A 36 -36.73 -22.36 26.95
C ALA A 36 -36.45 -22.62 25.46
N ASN A 37 -35.95 -21.61 24.75
CA ASN A 37 -35.58 -21.71 23.33
C ASN A 37 -36.70 -22.24 22.43
N ASN A 38 -37.96 -21.92 22.69
CA ASN A 38 -39.05 -22.35 21.83
C ASN A 38 -39.43 -21.23 20.85
N PHE A 39 -39.67 -21.60 19.59
CA PHE A 39 -40.43 -20.78 18.65
C PHE A 39 -41.90 -21.15 18.78
N ILE A 40 -42.75 -20.19 19.15
CA ILE A 40 -44.16 -20.43 19.43
C ILE A 40 -45.00 -19.47 18.60
N GLN A 41 -45.57 -19.96 17.51
CA GLN A 41 -46.63 -19.28 16.77
C GLN A 41 -47.99 -19.76 17.28
N ALA A 42 -48.81 -18.84 17.79
CA ALA A 42 -50.13 -19.15 18.32
C ALA A 42 -51.17 -18.08 17.96
N CYS A 43 -52.44 -18.36 18.27
CA CYS A 43 -53.56 -17.50 17.89
C CYS A 43 -54.24 -16.87 19.10
N ASP A 44 -54.31 -17.62 20.20
CA ASP A 44 -54.94 -17.22 21.46
C ASP A 44 -53.88 -16.89 22.50
N GLU A 45 -53.25 -17.92 23.07
CA GLU A 45 -52.23 -17.79 24.10
C GLU A 45 -50.91 -18.42 23.60
N GLY A 46 -49.79 -17.72 23.73
CA GLY A 46 -48.49 -18.28 23.36
C GLY A 46 -48.02 -19.30 24.38
N ILE A 47 -47.71 -18.81 25.57
CA ILE A 47 -47.44 -19.61 26.77
C ILE A 47 -48.51 -19.27 27.80
N SER A 48 -49.24 -20.28 28.28
CA SER A 48 -50.33 -20.14 29.25
C SER A 48 -50.07 -21.00 30.46
N LEU A 49 -49.94 -20.38 31.63
CA LEU A 49 -49.75 -21.05 32.92
C LEU A 49 -50.97 -20.81 33.82
N ASN A 50 -51.55 -21.87 34.35
CA ASN A 50 -52.68 -21.80 35.29
C ASN A 50 -52.47 -22.79 36.44
N ASN A 51 -52.48 -22.28 37.67
CA ASN A 51 -52.18 -23.07 38.88
C ASN A 51 -50.81 -23.78 38.77
N VAL A 52 -49.78 -23.01 38.48
CA VAL A 52 -48.41 -23.51 38.23
C VAL A 52 -47.41 -22.84 39.18
N SER A 53 -46.47 -23.60 39.74
CA SER A 53 -45.36 -23.05 40.54
C SER A 53 -43.99 -23.47 40.04
N ASP A 54 -42.96 -22.69 40.38
CA ASP A 54 -41.54 -23.05 40.21
C ASP A 54 -41.12 -23.26 38.74
N VAL A 55 -41.42 -22.27 37.88
CA VAL A 55 -41.12 -22.34 36.44
C VAL A 55 -40.18 -21.24 36.00
N ASP A 56 -39.19 -21.63 35.22
CA ASP A 56 -38.27 -20.76 34.51
C ASP A 56 -38.68 -20.66 33.03
N ILE A 57 -38.96 -19.45 32.56
CA ILE A 57 -39.31 -19.15 31.16
C ILE A 57 -38.16 -18.32 30.60
N TYR A 58 -37.28 -18.94 29.81
CA TYR A 58 -36.06 -18.30 29.32
C TYR A 58 -35.93 -18.35 27.81
N PHE A 59 -35.56 -17.25 27.16
CA PHE A 59 -35.20 -17.28 25.73
C PHE A 59 -36.27 -17.89 24.82
N ASN A 60 -37.57 -17.66 25.05
CA ASN A 60 -38.61 -18.09 24.11
C ASN A 60 -38.90 -16.96 23.11
N SER A 61 -39.14 -17.30 21.85
CA SER A 61 -39.69 -16.38 20.85
C SER A 61 -41.14 -16.73 20.63
N VAL A 62 -42.05 -15.85 21.04
CA VAL A 62 -43.49 -16.04 20.95
C VAL A 62 -44.07 -15.04 19.96
N ASN A 63 -44.88 -15.54 19.02
CA ASN A 63 -45.59 -14.75 18.03
C ASN A 63 -47.08 -15.08 18.04
N ILE A 64 -47.91 -14.14 18.51
CA ILE A 64 -49.38 -14.25 18.38
C ILE A 64 -49.81 -13.57 17.10
N GLU A 65 -49.89 -14.37 16.03
CA GLU A 65 -50.26 -13.95 14.68
C GLU A 65 -50.79 -15.13 13.89
N ILE A 66 -51.73 -14.87 12.97
CA ILE A 66 -52.23 -15.82 11.97
C ILE A 66 -52.31 -15.12 10.62
N SER A 67 -52.48 -15.89 9.54
CA SER A 67 -52.56 -15.35 8.18
C SER A 67 -53.74 -14.40 7.91
N SER A 68 -54.71 -14.29 8.83
CA SER A 68 -55.79 -13.30 8.78
C SER A 68 -55.71 -12.40 10.02
N ASP A 69 -55.26 -11.15 9.89
CA ASP A 69 -55.11 -10.13 10.95
C ASP A 69 -56.43 -9.73 11.63
N LEU A 70 -57.19 -10.68 12.17
CA LEU A 70 -58.43 -10.44 12.87
C LEU A 70 -58.13 -10.12 14.34
N PRO A 71 -58.58 -8.95 14.83
CA PRO A 71 -58.52 -8.58 16.24
C PRO A 71 -59.03 -9.69 17.17
N TYR A 72 -58.28 -9.95 18.23
CA TYR A 72 -58.70 -10.85 19.30
C TYR A 72 -58.16 -10.33 20.65
N PRO A 73 -58.84 -9.34 21.26
CA PRO A 73 -58.34 -8.62 22.45
C PRO A 73 -58.14 -9.48 23.72
N ALA A 74 -58.57 -10.74 23.68
CA ALA A 74 -58.35 -11.70 24.76
C ALA A 74 -57.00 -12.43 24.66
N SER A 75 -56.28 -12.30 23.55
CA SER A 75 -55.02 -13.02 23.33
C SER A 75 -53.89 -12.53 24.24
N ALA A 76 -52.91 -13.40 24.48
CA ALA A 76 -51.71 -13.06 25.23
C ALA A 76 -50.48 -13.84 24.73
N ALA A 77 -49.34 -13.19 24.56
CA ALA A 77 -48.11 -13.92 24.23
C ALA A 77 -47.61 -14.74 25.45
N LEU A 78 -47.62 -14.14 26.64
CA LEU A 78 -47.53 -14.85 27.91
C LEU A 78 -48.78 -14.56 28.76
N ASP A 79 -49.43 -15.61 29.21
CA ASP A 79 -50.62 -15.55 30.04
C ASP A 79 -50.44 -16.30 31.37
N LEU A 80 -50.64 -15.60 32.48
CA LEU A 80 -50.53 -16.12 33.84
C LEU A 80 -51.88 -15.98 34.55
N HIS A 81 -52.49 -17.13 34.88
CA HIS A 81 -53.85 -17.23 35.41
C HIS A 81 -53.93 -17.91 36.78
N GLU A 82 -54.99 -17.57 37.51
CA GLU A 82 -55.35 -18.15 38.82
C GLU A 82 -54.25 -18.07 39.89
N THR A 83 -53.50 -19.16 40.14
CA THR A 83 -52.39 -19.16 41.10
C THR A 83 -51.07 -19.51 40.41
N CYS A 84 -50.26 -18.50 40.08
CA CYS A 84 -48.88 -18.69 39.61
C CYS A 84 -47.88 -18.20 40.65
N ARG A 85 -46.91 -19.04 41.03
CA ARG A 85 -45.90 -18.74 42.06
C ARG A 85 -44.49 -19.10 41.62
N ASP A 86 -43.52 -18.28 42.01
CA ASP A 86 -42.11 -18.48 41.72
C ASP A 86 -41.81 -18.70 40.23
N VAL A 87 -42.37 -17.81 39.40
CA VAL A 87 -42.11 -17.78 37.95
C VAL A 87 -40.99 -16.78 37.64
N ASN A 88 -39.97 -17.22 36.91
CA ASN A 88 -38.92 -16.37 36.36
C ASN A 88 -39.13 -16.18 34.86
N ILE A 89 -39.04 -14.95 34.37
CA ILE A 89 -39.33 -14.58 32.98
C ILE A 89 -38.15 -13.74 32.46
N ILE A 90 -37.17 -14.36 31.79
CA ILE A 90 -35.93 -13.67 31.40
C ILE A 90 -35.57 -13.94 29.94
N ASN A 91 -35.12 -12.91 29.21
CA ASN A 91 -34.67 -13.02 27.81
C ASN A 91 -35.71 -13.51 26.79
N ASN A 92 -37.01 -13.38 27.04
CA ASN A 92 -38.03 -13.84 26.09
C ASN A 92 -38.48 -12.72 25.14
N ILE A 93 -38.94 -13.07 23.95
CA ILE A 93 -39.69 -12.17 23.07
C ILE A 93 -41.18 -12.55 23.14
N PHE A 94 -42.01 -11.60 23.55
CA PHE A 94 -43.46 -11.70 23.61
C PHE A 94 -44.10 -10.74 22.61
N ASN A 95 -44.36 -11.25 21.40
CA ASN A 95 -44.98 -10.49 20.33
C ASN A 95 -46.47 -10.85 20.20
N ASN A 96 -47.37 -9.87 20.30
CA ASN A 96 -48.79 -10.08 20.06
C ASN A 96 -49.37 -9.09 19.06
N ARG A 97 -49.73 -9.59 17.87
CA ARG A 97 -50.24 -8.75 16.78
C ARG A 97 -51.76 -8.72 16.67
N ARG A 98 -52.49 -9.33 17.62
CA ARG A 98 -53.96 -9.46 17.60
C ARG A 98 -54.71 -8.58 18.62
N GLU A 99 -54.16 -7.41 18.97
CA GLU A 99 -54.74 -6.42 19.92
C GLU A 99 -54.83 -6.81 21.40
N GLY A 100 -54.47 -8.05 21.75
CA GLY A 100 -54.30 -8.51 23.13
C GLY A 100 -52.99 -8.02 23.76
N TYR A 101 -52.45 -8.80 24.71
CA TYR A 101 -51.30 -8.41 25.52
C TYR A 101 -50.02 -9.14 25.15
N ALA A 102 -48.86 -8.51 25.33
CA ALA A 102 -47.59 -9.22 25.32
C ALA A 102 -47.44 -10.05 26.62
N LEU A 103 -47.80 -9.46 27.75
CA LEU A 103 -47.89 -10.13 29.04
C LEU A 103 -49.24 -9.85 29.69
N ASN A 104 -50.03 -10.88 29.95
CA ASN A 104 -51.21 -10.82 30.78
C ASN A 104 -50.98 -11.59 32.09
N ALA A 105 -50.84 -10.87 33.19
CA ALA A 105 -50.72 -11.41 34.54
C ALA A 105 -51.87 -10.89 35.40
N ASN A 106 -53.04 -11.54 35.27
CA ASN A 106 -54.29 -11.09 35.88
C ASN A 106 -54.96 -12.22 36.68
N LEU A 107 -54.63 -12.31 37.97
CA LEU A 107 -55.08 -13.41 38.82
C LEU A 107 -56.42 -13.11 39.53
N SER A 108 -57.36 -14.05 39.43
CA SER A 108 -58.71 -13.95 39.98
C SER A 108 -58.81 -14.29 41.49
N ASN A 109 -57.87 -15.08 42.04
CA ASN A 109 -58.01 -15.73 43.36
C ASN A 109 -56.72 -15.84 44.22
N GLY A 110 -55.65 -15.08 43.94
CA GLY A 110 -54.43 -15.18 44.75
C GLY A 110 -53.35 -14.12 44.47
N THR A 111 -52.36 -14.05 45.36
CA THR A 111 -51.19 -13.15 45.25
C THR A 111 -50.25 -13.63 44.15
N LEU A 112 -50.03 -12.79 43.13
CA LEU A 112 -49.03 -13.01 42.08
C LEU A 112 -47.62 -13.01 42.71
N GLN A 113 -46.87 -14.09 42.50
CA GLN A 113 -45.46 -14.19 42.91
C GLN A 113 -44.61 -14.52 41.68
N VAL A 114 -44.59 -13.61 40.70
CA VAL A 114 -43.47 -13.59 39.74
C VAL A 114 -42.25 -13.23 40.57
N SER A 115 -41.23 -14.09 40.53
CA SER A 115 -40.02 -13.93 41.35
C SER A 115 -38.95 -13.12 40.63
N SER A 116 -38.93 -13.17 39.31
CA SER A 116 -38.15 -12.25 38.48
C SER A 116 -38.77 -12.08 37.10
N SER A 117 -38.66 -10.87 36.55
CA SER A 117 -38.93 -10.59 35.14
C SER A 117 -37.96 -9.49 34.70
N ASP A 118 -37.10 -9.76 33.74
CA ASP A 118 -36.17 -8.77 33.17
C ASP A 118 -35.58 -9.20 31.82
N TYR A 119 -34.98 -8.27 31.07
CA TYR A 119 -34.36 -8.52 29.76
C TYR A 119 -35.31 -9.16 28.73
N ASN A 120 -36.61 -8.94 28.82
CA ASN A 120 -37.58 -9.44 27.85
C ASN A 120 -37.82 -8.41 26.73
N CYS A 121 -38.37 -8.84 25.61
CA CYS A 121 -38.91 -7.99 24.57
C CYS A 121 -40.44 -8.09 24.58
N PHE A 122 -41.12 -6.95 24.65
CA PHE A 122 -42.59 -6.89 24.58
C PHE A 122 -43.04 -6.08 23.37
N TYR A 123 -43.97 -6.63 22.59
CA TYR A 123 -44.60 -5.88 21.51
C TYR A 123 -46.07 -6.22 21.34
N THR A 124 -46.85 -5.18 21.08
CA THR A 124 -48.25 -5.29 20.69
C THR A 124 -48.59 -4.31 19.55
N THR A 125 -49.40 -4.74 18.59
CA THR A 125 -49.95 -3.81 17.56
C THR A 125 -50.86 -2.75 18.17
N ASN A 126 -51.67 -3.12 19.16
CA ASN A 126 -52.42 -2.17 19.98
C ASN A 126 -51.56 -1.72 21.17
N TYR A 127 -50.82 -0.64 20.99
CA TYR A 127 -49.88 -0.12 21.99
C TYR A 127 -50.51 0.23 23.35
N LEU A 128 -51.84 0.36 23.42
CA LEU A 128 -52.58 0.59 24.68
C LEU A 128 -52.59 -0.64 25.60
N ASN A 129 -52.39 -1.85 25.05
CA ASN A 129 -52.53 -3.13 25.74
C ASN A 129 -51.20 -3.88 25.83
N LEU A 130 -50.09 -3.24 26.20
CA LEU A 130 -48.78 -3.93 26.20
C LEU A 130 -48.69 -4.98 27.32
N ILE A 131 -48.90 -4.57 28.56
CA ILE A 131 -48.84 -5.43 29.75
C ILE A 131 -50.10 -5.23 30.58
N LYS A 132 -50.73 -6.31 31.00
CA LYS A 132 -51.77 -6.29 32.04
C LYS A 132 -51.22 -6.93 33.30
N TRP A 133 -51.19 -6.18 34.39
CA TRP A 133 -50.63 -6.62 35.66
C TRP A 133 -51.59 -6.32 36.82
N ASN A 134 -52.03 -7.36 37.54
CA ASN A 134 -52.98 -7.25 38.66
C ASN A 134 -54.21 -6.41 38.30
N GLY A 135 -54.81 -6.67 37.14
CA GLY A 135 -55.98 -5.97 36.62
C GLY A 135 -55.73 -4.58 36.03
N THR A 136 -54.53 -4.01 36.20
CA THR A 136 -54.14 -2.72 35.61
C THR A 136 -53.48 -2.92 34.25
N VAL A 137 -53.86 -2.14 33.25
CA VAL A 137 -53.28 -2.18 31.90
C VAL A 137 -52.25 -1.07 31.74
N TYR A 138 -51.09 -1.42 31.21
CA TYR A 138 -49.98 -0.54 30.89
C TYR A 138 -49.74 -0.58 29.38
N SER A 139 -49.76 0.60 28.77
CA SER A 139 -49.38 0.84 27.38
C SER A 139 -47.85 0.89 27.21
N SER A 140 -47.36 0.83 25.97
CA SER A 140 -45.94 1.07 25.66
C SER A 140 -45.46 2.45 26.11
N LEU A 141 -46.33 3.46 26.11
CA LEU A 141 -46.02 4.82 26.58
C LEU A 141 -45.99 4.94 28.11
N SER A 142 -46.43 3.90 28.83
CA SER A 142 -46.55 3.92 30.30
C SER A 142 -45.82 2.75 30.95
N ILE A 143 -44.93 2.06 30.24
CA ILE A 143 -44.20 0.91 30.79
C ILE A 143 -43.31 1.30 31.98
N SER A 144 -42.84 2.55 32.03
CA SER A 144 -42.11 3.10 33.18
C SER A 144 -42.91 3.04 34.49
N ASN A 145 -44.25 3.18 34.42
CA ASN A 145 -45.10 3.06 35.60
C ASN A 145 -45.16 1.62 36.10
N TYR A 146 -45.27 0.66 35.17
CA TYR A 146 -45.20 -0.77 35.47
C TYR A 146 -43.86 -1.10 36.15
N GLN A 147 -42.75 -0.73 35.52
CA GLN A 147 -41.39 -0.94 36.03
C GLN A 147 -41.18 -0.33 37.42
N THR A 148 -41.72 0.87 37.67
CA THR A 148 -41.61 1.54 38.97
C THR A 148 -42.40 0.83 40.07
N ILE A 149 -43.59 0.32 39.73
CA ILE A 149 -44.48 -0.34 40.70
C ILE A 149 -43.98 -1.75 41.06
N THR A 150 -43.45 -2.49 40.09
CA THR A 150 -43.05 -3.89 40.28
C THR A 150 -41.56 -4.05 40.57
N GLY A 151 -40.72 -3.14 40.09
CA GLY A 151 -39.26 -3.31 40.05
C GLY A 151 -38.77 -4.28 38.98
N PHE A 152 -39.66 -4.78 38.12
CA PHE A 152 -39.35 -5.72 37.04
C PHE A 152 -39.13 -5.03 35.70
N ASP A 153 -38.49 -5.75 34.78
CA ASP A 153 -38.33 -5.42 33.37
C ASP A 153 -37.60 -4.08 33.14
N LEU A 154 -36.68 -3.72 34.04
CA LEU A 154 -35.90 -2.48 33.97
C LEU A 154 -34.95 -2.45 32.77
N ASN A 155 -34.49 -3.62 32.32
CA ASN A 155 -33.64 -3.81 31.15
C ASN A 155 -34.39 -4.41 29.95
N SER A 156 -35.71 -4.60 30.08
CA SER A 156 -36.56 -5.10 28.99
C SER A 156 -36.83 -4.04 27.93
N ILE A 157 -37.07 -4.49 26.70
CA ILE A 157 -37.16 -3.67 25.49
C ILE A 157 -38.58 -3.72 24.92
N VAL A 158 -39.04 -2.59 24.38
CA VAL A 158 -40.32 -2.52 23.65
C VAL A 158 -40.01 -2.25 22.18
N THR A 159 -39.91 -3.31 21.38
CA THR A 159 -39.61 -3.21 19.94
C THR A 159 -40.28 -4.34 19.15
N HIS A 160 -40.54 -4.11 17.87
CA HIS A 160 -41.06 -5.16 16.98
C HIS A 160 -39.93 -6.15 16.65
N PRO A 161 -40.13 -7.48 16.79
CA PRO A 161 -39.03 -8.43 16.63
C PRO A 161 -38.68 -8.78 15.18
N HIS A 162 -39.40 -8.30 14.16
CA HIS A 162 -39.10 -8.51 12.73
C HIS A 162 -38.73 -9.97 12.36
N TYR A 163 -39.57 -10.91 12.76
CA TYR A 163 -39.35 -12.33 12.46
C TYR A 163 -39.33 -12.62 10.96
N THR A 164 -38.51 -13.59 10.53
CA THR A 164 -38.40 -14.05 9.14
C THR A 164 -39.75 -14.43 8.53
N SER A 165 -40.62 -15.08 9.31
CA SER A 165 -42.03 -15.30 8.94
C SER A 165 -42.91 -15.51 10.17
N ILE A 166 -44.21 -15.74 9.97
CA ILE A 166 -45.15 -15.94 11.08
C ILE A 166 -44.81 -17.16 11.96
N SER A 167 -44.16 -18.19 11.41
CA SER A 167 -43.81 -19.45 12.10
C SER A 167 -42.30 -19.69 12.19
N ASP A 168 -41.52 -18.93 11.40
CA ASP A 168 -40.06 -18.94 11.47
C ASP A 168 -39.62 -17.70 12.23
N LEU A 169 -39.34 -17.88 13.52
CA LEU A 169 -39.15 -16.79 14.48
C LEU A 169 -37.67 -16.43 14.70
N HIS A 170 -36.81 -16.73 13.73
CA HIS A 170 -35.52 -16.09 13.65
C HIS A 170 -35.70 -14.58 13.46
N THR A 171 -34.80 -13.80 14.02
CA THR A 171 -34.84 -12.34 13.97
C THR A 171 -33.45 -11.78 13.72
N ASN A 172 -33.39 -10.61 13.09
CA ASN A 172 -32.18 -9.80 12.98
C ASN A 172 -32.41 -8.40 13.54
N GLU A 173 -33.37 -8.24 14.47
CA GLU A 173 -33.72 -6.94 15.04
C GLU A 173 -32.55 -6.39 15.87
N PRO A 174 -31.93 -5.26 15.48
CA PRO A 174 -30.73 -4.77 16.13
C PRO A 174 -30.89 -4.45 17.61
N MET A 175 -32.09 -4.08 18.05
CA MET A 175 -32.37 -3.83 19.46
C MET A 175 -32.36 -5.10 20.33
N LEU A 176 -32.46 -6.29 19.74
CA LEU A 176 -32.46 -7.58 20.47
C LEU A 176 -31.08 -8.25 20.48
N TYR A 177 -30.18 -7.81 19.61
CA TYR A 177 -28.81 -8.30 19.51
C TYR A 177 -28.02 -7.95 20.78
N ARG A 178 -27.44 -8.96 21.43
CA ARG A 178 -26.65 -8.82 22.67
C ARG A 178 -27.36 -8.06 23.80
N ALA A 179 -28.68 -8.01 23.77
CA ALA A 179 -29.48 -7.25 24.72
C ALA A 179 -29.94 -8.06 25.94
N GLY A 180 -29.64 -9.37 26.01
CA GLY A 180 -30.04 -10.25 27.09
C GLY A 180 -28.99 -10.41 28.20
N THR A 181 -29.32 -11.23 29.20
CA THR A 181 -28.42 -11.62 30.30
C THR A 181 -28.06 -13.10 30.24
N GLN A 182 -26.85 -13.47 30.68
CA GLN A 182 -26.43 -14.88 30.70
C GLN A 182 -27.31 -15.73 31.62
N ILE A 183 -27.80 -16.87 31.12
CA ILE A 183 -28.46 -17.92 31.91
C ILE A 183 -27.70 -19.23 31.73
N ALA A 184 -26.91 -19.63 32.73
CA ALA A 184 -25.98 -20.76 32.62
C ALA A 184 -26.65 -22.12 32.28
N THR A 185 -27.93 -22.29 32.61
CA THR A 185 -28.69 -23.51 32.31
C THR A 185 -29.17 -23.60 30.86
N VAL A 186 -29.10 -22.51 30.09
CA VAL A 186 -29.51 -22.43 28.67
C VAL A 186 -28.32 -21.90 27.86
N SER A 187 -27.37 -22.78 27.55
CA SER A 187 -26.09 -22.42 26.93
C SER A 187 -26.07 -22.37 25.41
N THR A 188 -27.11 -22.93 24.77
CA THR A 188 -27.30 -22.90 23.32
C THR A 188 -28.68 -22.40 23.00
N ASP A 189 -28.89 -21.89 21.80
CA ASP A 189 -30.17 -21.40 21.30
C ASP A 189 -31.02 -22.54 20.69
N ILE A 190 -32.03 -22.19 19.88
CA ILE A 190 -32.93 -23.16 19.23
C ILE A 190 -32.27 -23.98 18.11
N ASP A 191 -31.28 -23.44 17.40
CA ASP A 191 -30.58 -24.12 16.31
C ASP A 191 -29.25 -24.77 16.76
N ASN A 192 -28.96 -24.66 18.06
CA ASN A 192 -27.81 -25.21 18.81
C ASN A 192 -26.54 -24.36 18.74
N ASP A 193 -26.66 -23.11 18.34
CA ASP A 193 -25.58 -22.14 18.39
C ASP A 193 -25.31 -21.74 19.85
N LEU A 194 -24.03 -21.59 20.18
CA LEU A 194 -23.62 -21.20 21.53
C LEU A 194 -24.02 -19.76 21.79
N ARG A 195 -24.67 -19.53 22.94
CA ARG A 195 -25.04 -18.17 23.35
C ARG A 195 -23.81 -17.38 23.78
N LEU A 196 -23.76 -16.10 23.42
CA LEU A 196 -22.68 -15.21 23.83
C LEU A 196 -22.65 -15.08 25.37
N SER A 197 -21.51 -15.44 25.96
CA SER A 197 -21.41 -15.77 27.39
C SER A 197 -21.69 -14.62 28.36
N ALA A 198 -21.66 -13.35 27.93
CA ALA A 198 -22.00 -12.20 28.77
C ALA A 198 -23.27 -11.46 28.33
N THR A 199 -23.57 -11.47 27.04
CA THR A 199 -24.59 -10.64 26.41
C THR A 199 -25.26 -11.43 25.28
N PRO A 200 -26.08 -12.44 25.58
CA PRO A 200 -26.81 -13.18 24.56
C PRO A 200 -27.90 -12.33 23.91
N CYS A 201 -28.45 -12.79 22.79
CA CYS A 201 -29.62 -12.17 22.18
C CYS A 201 -30.89 -12.43 23.02
N ILE A 202 -31.82 -11.48 23.05
CA ILE A 202 -33.17 -11.72 23.61
C ILE A 202 -33.94 -12.59 22.62
N GLY A 203 -34.54 -13.68 23.09
CA GLY A 203 -35.31 -14.63 22.28
C GLY A 203 -34.65 -15.99 22.11
N ALA A 204 -35.35 -16.88 21.40
CA ALA A 204 -34.92 -18.27 21.19
C ALA A 204 -33.78 -18.45 20.19
N ASP A 205 -33.48 -17.40 19.43
CA ASP A 205 -32.46 -17.35 18.37
C ASP A 205 -31.26 -16.53 18.84
N GLU A 206 -30.04 -17.00 18.60
CA GLU A 206 -28.81 -16.26 18.80
C GLU A 206 -28.26 -15.85 17.43
N PHE A 207 -28.37 -14.57 17.09
CA PHE A 207 -28.00 -14.06 15.77
C PHE A 207 -26.85 -13.06 15.82
N LEU A 208 -26.20 -12.87 14.67
CA LEU A 208 -25.16 -11.87 14.45
C LEU A 208 -25.64 -10.79 13.50
N LEU A 209 -25.07 -9.59 13.62
CA LEU A 209 -25.34 -8.47 12.70
C LEU A 209 -24.07 -8.14 11.94
N PRO A 210 -24.12 -8.03 10.59
CA PRO A 210 -22.96 -7.63 9.81
C PRO A 210 -22.38 -6.30 10.27
N LEU A 211 -21.06 -6.20 10.24
CA LEU A 211 -20.36 -4.99 10.62
C LEU A 211 -20.54 -3.90 9.55
N SER A 212 -20.61 -2.65 9.99
CA SER A 212 -20.67 -1.48 9.12
C SER A 212 -20.22 -0.23 9.86
N GLY A 213 -19.44 0.62 9.21
CA GLY A 213 -18.95 1.87 9.79
C GLY A 213 -17.64 1.72 10.57
N THR A 214 -17.45 2.56 11.57
CA THR A 214 -16.17 2.69 12.28
C THR A 214 -16.23 2.10 13.67
N TYR A 215 -15.24 1.28 14.00
CA TYR A 215 -15.05 0.67 15.32
C TYR A 215 -13.66 1.03 15.85
N THR A 216 -13.53 1.14 17.16
CA THR A 216 -12.26 1.38 17.84
C THR A 216 -11.70 0.07 18.42
N ILE A 217 -10.38 -0.08 18.36
CA ILE A 217 -9.66 -1.23 18.97
C ILE A 217 -8.70 -0.71 20.05
N GLY A 218 -8.64 -1.41 21.19
CA GLY A 218 -7.77 -1.13 22.33
C GLY A 218 -8.51 -1.09 23.66
N SER A 219 -7.83 -0.67 24.74
CA SER A 219 -8.46 -0.62 26.07
C SER A 219 -9.67 0.33 26.09
N ASN A 220 -10.79 -0.15 26.64
CA ASN A 220 -12.08 0.56 26.70
C ASN A 220 -12.54 1.08 25.32
N SER A 221 -12.42 0.23 24.30
CA SER A 221 -12.89 0.46 22.92
C SER A 221 -14.00 -0.52 22.56
N ASP A 222 -14.56 -0.41 21.35
CA ASP A 222 -15.55 -1.37 20.83
C ASP A 222 -14.99 -2.81 20.84
N TYR A 223 -13.70 -2.96 20.52
CA TYR A 223 -12.94 -4.19 20.66
C TYR A 223 -11.72 -4.01 21.55
N SER A 224 -11.50 -4.93 22.49
CA SER A 224 -10.31 -4.92 23.35
C SER A 224 -9.02 -5.34 22.64
N THR A 225 -9.13 -6.13 21.57
CA THR A 225 -8.03 -6.77 20.85
C THR A 225 -8.35 -6.83 19.35
N ILE A 226 -7.33 -6.95 18.51
CA ILE A 226 -7.50 -7.12 17.06
C ILE A 226 -8.13 -8.48 16.77
N ALA A 227 -7.75 -9.53 17.51
CA ALA A 227 -8.30 -10.86 17.35
C ALA A 227 -9.83 -10.90 17.56
N ASN A 228 -10.38 -10.14 18.52
CA ASN A 228 -11.84 -10.09 18.73
C ASN A 228 -12.55 -9.38 17.58
N ALA A 229 -11.96 -8.31 17.03
CA ALA A 229 -12.51 -7.61 15.87
C ALA A 229 -12.51 -8.50 14.62
N VAL A 230 -11.42 -9.24 14.40
CA VAL A 230 -11.30 -10.20 13.29
C VAL A 230 -12.27 -11.37 13.46
N PHE A 231 -12.48 -11.87 14.68
CA PHE A 231 -13.47 -12.90 14.94
C PHE A 231 -14.88 -12.43 14.52
N ASP A 232 -15.35 -11.29 15.04
CA ASP A 232 -16.67 -10.75 14.67
C ASP A 232 -16.78 -10.44 13.17
N LEU A 233 -15.69 -10.02 12.52
CA LEU A 233 -15.62 -9.77 11.08
C LEU A 233 -15.94 -11.03 10.26
N TYR A 234 -15.42 -12.18 10.66
CA TYR A 234 -15.66 -13.44 9.96
C TYR A 234 -16.98 -14.09 10.35
N GLU A 235 -17.39 -13.98 11.62
CA GLU A 235 -18.64 -14.54 12.09
C GLU A 235 -19.86 -13.77 11.55
N SER A 236 -19.76 -12.43 11.47
CA SER A 236 -20.88 -11.57 11.09
C SER A 236 -20.84 -11.10 9.64
N GLY A 237 -19.67 -11.11 9.00
CA GLY A 237 -19.46 -10.45 7.71
C GLY A 237 -19.64 -8.93 7.81
N ILE A 238 -19.76 -8.28 6.65
CA ILE A 238 -19.97 -6.83 6.54
C ILE A 238 -21.12 -6.50 5.58
N ASP A 239 -21.86 -5.42 5.87
CA ASP A 239 -22.93 -4.87 4.97
C ASP A 239 -22.64 -3.41 4.57
N GLY A 240 -21.42 -2.95 4.83
CA GLY A 240 -20.89 -1.65 4.45
C GLY A 240 -19.38 -1.63 4.62
N ALA A 241 -18.72 -0.54 4.23
CA ALA A 241 -17.32 -0.35 4.53
C ALA A 241 -17.08 -0.34 6.05
N VAL A 242 -16.05 -1.07 6.50
CA VAL A 242 -15.68 -1.20 7.91
C VAL A 242 -14.31 -0.58 8.13
N ILE A 243 -14.19 0.26 9.17
CA ILE A 243 -12.93 0.89 9.56
C ILE A 243 -12.65 0.56 11.03
N PHE A 244 -11.58 -0.18 11.28
CA PHE A 244 -11.02 -0.43 12.59
C PHE A 244 -9.93 0.61 12.91
N LYS A 245 -10.24 1.53 13.84
CA LYS A 245 -9.33 2.55 14.38
C LYS A 245 -8.58 2.01 15.60
N LEU A 246 -7.31 1.69 15.45
CA LEU A 246 -6.47 1.19 16.54
C LEU A 246 -6.00 2.36 17.41
N LYS A 247 -6.34 2.36 18.70
CA LYS A 247 -5.78 3.34 19.65
C LYS A 247 -4.27 3.13 19.80
N ASP A 248 -3.56 4.20 20.13
CA ASP A 248 -2.12 4.16 20.41
C ASP A 248 -1.80 3.08 21.47
N GLY A 249 -0.83 2.21 21.17
CA GLY A 249 -0.52 1.07 22.03
C GLY A 249 0.33 -0.01 21.38
N GLN A 250 0.61 -1.04 22.18
CA GLN A 250 1.30 -2.25 21.75
C GLN A 250 0.30 -3.41 21.71
N TYR A 251 0.21 -4.07 20.58
CA TYR A 251 -0.70 -5.19 20.32
C TYR A 251 0.15 -6.45 20.10
N ASN A 252 0.35 -7.22 21.18
CA ASN A 252 1.10 -8.48 21.14
C ASN A 252 0.20 -9.61 20.63
N GLU A 253 -0.16 -9.53 19.35
CA GLU A 253 -1.18 -10.37 18.72
C GLU A 253 -0.67 -10.90 17.38
N GLN A 254 -1.12 -12.11 17.05
CA GLN A 254 -0.97 -12.68 15.71
C GLN A 254 -2.31 -12.52 14.99
N ILE A 255 -2.32 -11.86 13.83
CA ILE A 255 -3.52 -11.58 13.05
C ILE A 255 -3.65 -12.62 11.94
N ASN A 256 -4.82 -13.26 11.86
CA ASN A 256 -5.12 -14.26 10.84
C ASN A 256 -6.44 -13.88 10.13
N LEU A 257 -6.34 -13.45 8.88
CA LEU A 257 -7.47 -13.24 7.98
C LEU A 257 -7.58 -14.45 7.07
N ASP A 258 -8.43 -15.41 7.46
CA ASP A 258 -8.49 -16.75 6.87
C ASP A 258 -9.84 -16.99 6.16
N GLY A 259 -9.81 -16.90 4.83
CA GLY A 259 -10.98 -17.00 3.97
C GLY A 259 -11.47 -15.64 3.47
N ALA A 260 -12.39 -15.69 2.50
CA ALA A 260 -13.08 -14.51 2.00
C ALA A 260 -13.98 -13.88 3.09
N ILE A 261 -13.93 -12.57 3.24
CA ILE A 261 -14.80 -11.83 4.17
C ILE A 261 -16.17 -11.66 3.51
N THR A 262 -17.21 -12.25 4.12
CA THR A 262 -18.59 -12.16 3.62
C THR A 262 -19.04 -10.70 3.49
N GLY A 263 -19.50 -10.31 2.29
CA GLY A 263 -19.97 -8.96 2.00
C GLY A 263 -18.89 -7.95 1.57
N SER A 264 -17.61 -8.37 1.59
CA SER A 264 -16.51 -7.52 1.10
C SER A 264 -16.55 -7.29 -0.40
N SER A 265 -16.24 -6.06 -0.81
CA SER A 265 -16.19 -5.64 -2.21
C SER A 265 -15.38 -4.35 -2.36
N ALA A 266 -15.18 -3.88 -3.60
CA ALA A 266 -14.53 -2.59 -3.85
C ALA A 266 -15.26 -1.39 -3.21
N ALA A 267 -16.56 -1.52 -2.91
CA ALA A 267 -17.35 -0.51 -2.20
C ALA A 267 -17.38 -0.74 -0.67
N ASN A 268 -17.30 -1.99 -0.24
CA ASN A 268 -17.32 -2.41 1.16
C ASN A 268 -15.94 -2.99 1.52
N THR A 269 -14.98 -2.11 1.78
CA THR A 269 -13.63 -2.50 2.18
C THR A 269 -13.54 -2.69 3.69
N VAL A 270 -12.51 -3.40 4.15
CA VAL A 270 -12.14 -3.48 5.56
C VAL A 270 -10.80 -2.77 5.75
N THR A 271 -10.80 -1.71 6.55
CA THR A 271 -9.62 -0.88 6.83
C THR A 271 -9.15 -1.07 8.26
N PHE A 272 -7.87 -1.37 8.46
CA PHE A 272 -7.19 -1.28 9.75
C PHE A 272 -6.24 -0.08 9.70
N GLU A 273 -6.44 0.87 10.61
CA GLU A 273 -5.60 2.07 10.64
C GLU A 273 -5.39 2.64 12.05
N SER A 274 -4.28 3.36 12.23
CA SER A 274 -4.04 4.09 13.47
C SER A 274 -5.10 5.16 13.71
N ASN A 275 -5.62 5.22 14.94
CA ASN A 275 -6.56 6.24 15.35
C ASN A 275 -5.93 7.64 15.41
N SER A 276 -4.63 7.74 15.72
CA SER A 276 -3.90 9.01 15.73
C SER A 276 -3.43 9.46 14.36
N GLY A 277 -3.45 8.56 13.36
CA GLY A 277 -2.93 8.81 12.02
C GLY A 277 -1.41 8.69 11.91
N PHE A 278 -0.72 8.37 13.01
CA PHE A 278 0.73 8.18 13.05
C PHE A 278 1.08 6.71 13.27
N HIS A 279 1.91 6.15 12.37
CA HIS A 279 2.33 4.74 12.41
C HIS A 279 3.12 4.37 13.66
N GLY A 280 3.98 5.28 14.17
CA GLY A 280 4.83 5.02 15.33
C GLY A 280 4.07 4.81 16.66
N ASN A 281 2.77 5.14 16.71
CA ASN A 281 1.97 5.02 17.92
C ASN A 281 1.26 3.67 18.07
N VAL A 282 1.17 2.87 17.00
CA VAL A 282 0.50 1.57 17.02
C VAL A 282 1.48 0.51 16.53
N ASN A 283 1.91 -0.38 17.42
CA ASN A 283 2.79 -1.50 17.05
C ASN A 283 2.07 -2.84 17.26
N ILE A 284 1.93 -3.60 16.18
CA ILE A 284 1.40 -4.95 16.16
C ILE A 284 2.60 -5.90 16.08
N THR A 285 2.74 -6.78 17.07
CA THR A 285 3.94 -7.61 17.19
C THR A 285 3.60 -9.04 17.59
N TYR A 286 4.37 -9.98 17.05
CA TYR A 286 4.28 -11.38 17.43
C TYR A 286 5.65 -12.06 17.38
N THR A 287 5.97 -12.86 18.39
CA THR A 287 7.21 -13.65 18.46
C THR A 287 6.95 -15.06 17.95
N ALA A 288 7.13 -15.28 16.65
CA ALA A 288 7.04 -16.61 16.06
C ALA A 288 8.20 -17.52 16.52
N ASN A 289 7.90 -18.81 16.70
CA ASN A 289 8.86 -19.82 17.18
C ASN A 289 8.87 -21.11 16.34
N SER A 290 8.10 -21.14 15.24
CA SER A 290 8.01 -22.28 14.32
C SER A 290 7.62 -21.81 12.92
N ALA A 291 7.92 -22.62 11.90
CA ALA A 291 7.54 -22.32 10.52
C ALA A 291 6.02 -22.19 10.33
N ALA A 292 5.23 -23.03 11.02
CA ALA A 292 3.77 -23.06 10.89
C ALA A 292 3.08 -21.79 11.42
N SER A 293 3.75 -21.04 12.29
CA SER A 293 3.26 -19.78 12.87
C SER A 293 4.15 -18.60 12.52
N ASN A 294 4.95 -18.70 11.46
CA ASN A 294 5.90 -17.67 11.05
C ASN A 294 5.20 -16.53 10.28
N TYR A 295 4.50 -15.67 11.02
CA TYR A 295 3.88 -14.43 10.55
C TYR A 295 3.41 -13.57 11.74
N VAL A 296 3.31 -12.25 11.55
CA VAL A 296 2.53 -11.35 12.41
C VAL A 296 1.12 -11.19 11.86
N LEU A 297 1.00 -11.01 10.54
CA LEU A 297 -0.22 -10.89 9.77
C LEU A 297 -0.24 -11.97 8.68
N ARG A 298 -1.24 -12.86 8.74
CA ARG A 298 -1.53 -13.82 7.68
C ARG A 298 -2.79 -13.42 6.95
N ILE A 299 -2.73 -13.42 5.63
CA ILE A 299 -3.83 -13.12 4.73
C ILE A 299 -3.96 -14.31 3.77
N ASN A 300 -5.06 -15.04 3.93
CA ASN A 300 -5.38 -16.22 3.15
C ASN A 300 -6.76 -16.05 2.52
N GLU A 301 -6.84 -15.96 1.19
CA GLU A 301 -8.08 -15.76 0.41
C GLU A 301 -8.89 -14.46 0.69
N ALA A 302 -8.47 -13.62 1.64
CA ALA A 302 -9.13 -12.35 1.94
C ALA A 302 -8.79 -11.27 0.90
N ARG A 303 -9.76 -10.39 0.60
CA ARG A 303 -9.68 -9.31 -0.40
C ARG A 303 -10.33 -8.03 0.13
N TYR A 304 -10.07 -6.91 -0.54
CA TYR A 304 -10.63 -5.59 -0.21
C TYR A 304 -10.17 -5.06 1.16
N LEU A 305 -8.87 -5.23 1.44
CA LEU A 305 -8.23 -4.89 2.70
C LEU A 305 -7.36 -3.64 2.57
N ILE A 306 -7.40 -2.77 3.57
CA ILE A 306 -6.53 -1.60 3.65
C ILE A 306 -5.82 -1.62 5.01
N PHE A 307 -4.49 -1.54 5.00
CA PHE A 307 -3.67 -1.36 6.19
C PHE A 307 -2.96 -0.01 6.10
N ARG A 308 -3.21 0.88 7.05
CA ARG A 308 -2.75 2.26 6.94
C ARG A 308 -2.16 2.82 8.23
N ASN A 309 -0.97 3.42 8.13
CA ASN A 309 -0.31 4.10 9.24
C ASN A 309 -0.20 3.22 10.49
N LEU A 310 0.29 1.99 10.32
CA LEU A 310 0.54 1.03 11.40
C LEU A 310 2.01 0.62 11.43
N THR A 311 2.52 0.25 12.60
CA THR A 311 3.80 -0.45 12.72
C THR A 311 3.54 -1.94 12.94
N PHE A 312 4.23 -2.80 12.20
CA PHE A 312 4.28 -4.24 12.41
C PHE A 312 5.71 -4.65 12.76
N THR A 313 5.88 -5.48 13.78
CA THR A 313 7.21 -5.92 14.24
C THR A 313 7.27 -7.44 14.37
N ALA A 314 8.25 -8.07 13.72
CA ALA A 314 8.56 -9.48 13.98
C ALA A 314 9.35 -9.60 15.29
N GLY A 315 8.78 -10.29 16.28
CA GLY A 315 9.43 -10.50 17.58
C GLY A 315 10.36 -11.73 17.63
N GLY A 316 10.35 -12.57 16.59
CA GLY A 316 11.21 -13.76 16.47
C GLY A 316 12.52 -13.46 15.73
N THR A 317 13.47 -14.40 15.78
CA THR A 317 14.78 -14.27 15.12
C THR A 317 14.95 -15.21 13.94
N ASP A 318 14.70 -16.52 14.16
CA ASP A 318 14.81 -17.55 13.11
C ASP A 318 13.54 -17.60 12.24
N TYR A 319 12.40 -17.30 12.86
CA TYR A 319 11.09 -17.14 12.24
C TYR A 319 10.66 -15.69 12.52
N ALA A 320 10.80 -14.83 11.52
CA ALA A 320 10.64 -13.39 11.66
C ALA A 320 9.85 -12.77 10.51
N ARG A 321 8.94 -13.54 9.91
CA ARG A 321 8.06 -13.03 8.86
C ARG A 321 6.98 -12.13 9.44
N ILE A 322 6.70 -11.04 8.75
CA ILE A 322 5.66 -10.10 9.18
C ILE A 322 4.37 -10.39 8.44
N VAL A 323 4.36 -10.29 7.12
CA VAL A 323 3.18 -10.56 6.29
C VAL A 323 3.35 -11.88 5.54
N LEU A 324 2.37 -12.76 5.68
CA LEU A 324 2.25 -14.01 4.94
C LEU A 324 1.01 -13.98 4.06
N PHE A 325 1.22 -14.16 2.76
CA PHE A 325 0.19 -14.26 1.74
C PHE A 325 0.01 -15.69 1.27
N GLU A 326 -1.25 -16.14 1.20
CA GLU A 326 -1.60 -17.49 0.76
C GLU A 326 -2.84 -17.49 -0.14
N ASN A 327 -2.82 -18.38 -1.13
CA ASN A 327 -3.91 -18.59 -2.10
C ASN A 327 -4.26 -17.33 -2.91
N VAL A 328 -5.53 -17.20 -3.33
CA VAL A 328 -5.98 -16.12 -4.21
C VAL A 328 -6.38 -14.92 -3.37
N ILE A 329 -5.52 -13.93 -3.33
CA ILE A 329 -5.70 -12.65 -2.63
C ILE A 329 -5.69 -11.50 -3.64
N GLY A 330 -5.98 -10.30 -3.17
CA GLY A 330 -5.91 -9.11 -3.99
C GLY A 330 -6.88 -8.02 -3.55
N ASP A 331 -6.87 -6.92 -4.30
CA ASP A 331 -7.61 -5.71 -3.96
C ASP A 331 -7.18 -5.19 -2.58
N MET A 332 -5.88 -4.91 -2.43
CA MET A 332 -5.29 -4.55 -1.14
C MET A 332 -4.39 -3.32 -1.23
N GLU A 333 -4.35 -2.57 -0.13
CA GLU A 333 -3.50 -1.40 0.02
C GLU A 333 -2.73 -1.49 1.34
N PHE A 334 -1.41 -1.40 1.27
CA PHE A 334 -0.54 -1.10 2.40
C PHE A 334 0.00 0.32 2.20
N TYR A 335 -0.47 1.26 3.00
CA TYR A 335 -0.11 2.67 2.90
C TYR A 335 0.51 3.24 4.18
N GLY A 336 1.69 3.85 4.09
CA GLY A 336 2.24 4.61 5.22
C GLY A 336 2.63 3.75 6.43
N ASN A 337 2.84 2.44 6.24
CA ASN A 337 3.14 1.52 7.34
C ASN A 337 4.65 1.38 7.56
N VAL A 338 5.01 0.92 8.75
CA VAL A 338 6.37 0.51 9.09
C VAL A 338 6.41 -0.98 9.37
N PHE A 339 7.33 -1.69 8.73
CA PHE A 339 7.56 -3.12 8.90
C PHE A 339 8.96 -3.34 9.45
N ASN A 340 9.07 -3.67 10.73
CA ASN A 340 10.34 -3.94 11.39
C ASN A 340 10.60 -5.44 11.43
N GLY A 341 11.41 -5.92 10.49
CA GLY A 341 11.91 -7.28 10.43
C GLY A 341 13.01 -7.53 11.46
N TYR A 342 13.53 -8.77 11.48
CA TYR A 342 14.68 -9.10 12.30
C TYR A 342 15.98 -8.55 11.69
N GLU A 343 16.78 -7.85 12.50
CA GLU A 343 18.06 -7.29 12.08
C GLU A 343 19.16 -8.36 11.97
N ILE A 344 19.57 -8.68 10.74
CA ILE A 344 20.54 -9.74 10.46
C ILE A 344 21.96 -9.16 10.49
N THR A 345 22.59 -9.23 11.66
CA THR A 345 23.95 -8.69 11.89
C THR A 345 25.08 -9.57 11.33
N SER A 346 24.82 -10.85 11.03
CA SER A 346 25.81 -11.77 10.46
C SER A 346 25.16 -12.83 9.55
N GLY A 347 25.89 -13.27 8.52
CA GLY A 347 25.37 -14.19 7.51
C GLY A 347 24.48 -13.49 6.47
N THR A 348 23.73 -14.28 5.71
CA THR A 348 22.89 -13.77 4.60
C THR A 348 21.39 -13.77 4.93
N GLY A 349 20.93 -14.48 5.95
CA GLY A 349 19.50 -14.65 6.23
C GLY A 349 18.81 -15.76 5.42
N THR A 350 17.65 -16.18 5.90
CA THR A 350 16.80 -17.23 5.30
C THR A 350 15.45 -16.67 4.84
N GLU A 351 14.66 -17.44 4.09
CA GLU A 351 13.32 -17.03 3.68
C GLU A 351 12.31 -16.98 4.84
N GLU A 352 12.67 -17.57 5.99
CA GLU A 352 11.88 -17.48 7.22
C GLU A 352 11.98 -16.12 7.91
N GLN A 353 12.87 -15.25 7.42
CA GLN A 353 13.09 -13.89 7.90
C GLN A 353 12.68 -12.85 6.85
N ASN A 354 11.88 -13.23 5.85
CA ASN A 354 11.33 -12.29 4.86
C ASN A 354 10.28 -11.40 5.51
N ILE A 355 10.30 -10.09 5.24
CA ILE A 355 9.32 -9.16 5.82
C ILE A 355 7.93 -9.47 5.27
N ILE A 356 7.78 -9.43 3.94
CA ILE A 356 6.55 -9.75 3.21
C ILE A 356 6.85 -10.96 2.33
N HIS A 357 6.02 -12.00 2.44
CA HIS A 357 6.22 -13.27 1.76
C HIS A 357 4.91 -13.82 1.21
N SER A 358 4.95 -14.35 -0.01
CA SER A 358 3.89 -15.22 -0.52
C SER A 358 4.34 -16.67 -0.54
N ASN A 359 3.42 -17.58 -0.22
CA ASN A 359 3.59 -18.98 -0.54
C ASN A 359 3.49 -19.20 -2.04
N ASP A 360 4.10 -20.29 -2.51
CA ASP A 360 3.99 -20.76 -3.88
C ASP A 360 2.50 -20.86 -4.29
N ASP A 361 2.20 -20.51 -5.53
CA ASP A 361 0.85 -20.49 -6.12
C ASP A 361 -0.11 -19.39 -5.65
N SER A 362 0.34 -18.47 -4.80
CA SER A 362 -0.48 -17.31 -4.41
C SER A 362 -0.76 -16.39 -5.61
N LYS A 363 -1.98 -15.86 -5.73
CA LYS A 363 -2.30 -14.78 -6.69
C LYS A 363 -2.49 -13.48 -5.96
N LEU A 364 -1.91 -12.39 -6.46
CA LEU A 364 -1.94 -11.08 -5.82
C LEU A 364 -2.32 -9.99 -6.83
N ASP A 365 -3.62 -9.90 -7.13
CA ASP A 365 -4.14 -8.90 -8.07
C ASP A 365 -4.40 -7.57 -7.38
N ASN A 366 -4.28 -6.46 -8.12
CA ASN A 366 -4.70 -5.12 -7.67
C ASN A 366 -4.16 -4.77 -6.27
N THR A 367 -2.86 -4.97 -6.05
CA THR A 367 -2.24 -4.76 -4.74
C THR A 367 -1.22 -3.64 -4.80
N ILE A 368 -1.28 -2.73 -3.83
CA ILE A 368 -0.47 -1.53 -3.76
C ILE A 368 0.31 -1.53 -2.44
N PHE A 369 1.63 -1.41 -2.54
CA PHE A 369 2.52 -1.05 -1.44
C PHE A 369 2.99 0.39 -1.70
N GLU A 370 2.47 1.34 -0.93
CA GLU A 370 2.79 2.76 -1.10
C GLU A 370 3.29 3.40 0.21
N LYS A 371 4.39 4.16 0.15
CA LYS A 371 4.90 4.95 1.30
C LYS A 371 5.18 4.12 2.54
N ASN A 372 5.59 2.87 2.39
CA ASN A 372 5.94 2.04 3.54
C ASN A 372 7.45 2.04 3.78
N ASP A 373 7.83 1.90 5.05
CA ASP A 373 9.21 1.65 5.47
C ASP A 373 9.37 0.18 5.86
N LEU A 374 10.24 -0.56 5.16
CA LEU A 374 10.56 -1.95 5.44
C LEU A 374 12.02 -2.03 5.90
N ASN A 375 12.22 -2.36 7.18
CA ASN A 375 13.53 -2.34 7.82
C ASN A 375 13.95 -3.75 8.26
N GLY A 376 15.19 -4.12 7.97
CA GLY A 376 15.77 -5.40 8.37
C GLY A 376 15.28 -6.58 7.51
N GLY A 377 15.25 -7.76 8.10
CA GLY A 377 14.86 -8.99 7.43
C GLY A 377 15.85 -9.45 6.35
N SER A 378 15.58 -10.66 5.84
CA SER A 378 16.38 -11.29 4.79
C SER A 378 16.02 -10.72 3.42
N ASN A 379 14.74 -10.73 3.07
CA ASN A 379 14.19 -10.05 1.89
C ASN A 379 13.02 -9.16 2.31
N GLY A 380 12.81 -8.05 1.58
CA GLY A 380 11.73 -7.10 1.85
C GLY A 380 10.39 -7.62 1.34
N ILE A 381 10.12 -7.42 0.05
CA ILE A 381 8.94 -7.94 -0.65
C ILE A 381 9.36 -9.17 -1.45
N TYR A 382 8.95 -10.36 -1.00
CA TYR A 382 9.29 -11.64 -1.62
C TYR A 382 8.03 -12.34 -2.13
N LEU A 383 7.75 -12.22 -3.43
CA LEU A 383 6.52 -12.70 -4.05
C LEU A 383 6.83 -13.77 -5.10
N ILE A 384 6.49 -15.01 -4.79
CA ILE A 384 6.48 -16.13 -5.72
C ILE A 384 5.02 -16.41 -6.07
N LEU A 385 4.55 -15.81 -7.17
CA LEU A 385 3.14 -15.83 -7.52
C LEU A 385 2.80 -17.02 -8.41
N ASN A 386 1.51 -17.25 -8.60
CA ASN A 386 0.99 -18.36 -9.39
C ASN A 386 1.50 -18.31 -10.84
N TYR A 387 2.18 -19.38 -11.25
CA TYR A 387 2.74 -19.52 -12.61
C TYR A 387 1.70 -19.86 -13.69
N SER A 388 0.42 -20.05 -13.32
CA SER A 388 -0.69 -20.36 -14.23
C SER A 388 -1.42 -19.10 -14.67
N GLN A 389 -1.55 -18.92 -15.99
CA GLN A 389 -2.27 -17.80 -16.59
C GLN A 389 -3.75 -17.76 -16.18
N PRO A 390 -4.35 -16.57 -15.96
CA PRO A 390 -3.72 -15.25 -16.01
C PRO A 390 -2.77 -15.01 -14.83
N TYR A 391 -1.63 -14.36 -15.08
CA TYR A 391 -0.69 -13.97 -14.01
C TYR A 391 -1.28 -12.87 -13.13
N SER A 392 -0.69 -12.69 -11.94
CA SER A 392 -1.11 -11.61 -11.04
C SER A 392 -0.84 -10.26 -11.69
N ALA A 393 -1.85 -9.40 -11.75
CA ALA A 393 -1.79 -8.12 -12.46
C ALA A 393 -1.97 -6.92 -11.51
N ASN A 394 -1.56 -5.75 -11.97
CA ASN A 394 -1.71 -4.47 -11.26
C ASN A 394 -1.03 -4.43 -9.88
N LEU A 395 0.13 -5.07 -9.75
CA LEU A 395 1.01 -4.94 -8.60
C LEU A 395 1.79 -3.61 -8.69
N GLN A 396 1.69 -2.79 -7.65
CA GLN A 396 2.36 -1.50 -7.56
C GLN A 396 3.18 -1.41 -6.28
N ILE A 397 4.45 -1.05 -6.41
CA ILE A 397 5.39 -0.82 -5.31
C ILE A 397 5.96 0.58 -5.51
N ILE A 398 5.39 1.55 -4.79
CA ILE A 398 5.58 2.98 -5.06
C ILE A 398 6.05 3.71 -3.80
N GLU A 399 7.07 4.56 -3.91
CA GLU A 399 7.48 5.46 -2.81
C GLU A 399 7.81 4.74 -1.49
N ASN A 400 8.27 3.49 -1.54
CA ASN A 400 8.67 2.75 -0.34
C ASN A 400 10.16 2.94 -0.04
N SER A 401 10.53 2.87 1.23
CA SER A 401 11.91 2.73 1.70
C SER A 401 12.14 1.29 2.14
N ILE A 402 13.08 0.58 1.53
CA ILE A 402 13.33 -0.84 1.83
C ILE A 402 14.82 -1.05 2.07
N SER A 403 15.18 -1.41 3.31
CA SER A 403 16.55 -1.75 3.71
C SER A 403 16.60 -3.18 4.24
N THR A 404 17.33 -4.06 3.56
CA THR A 404 17.28 -5.52 3.80
C THR A 404 18.64 -6.19 3.69
N LYS A 405 18.78 -7.43 4.18
CA LYS A 405 20.05 -8.16 4.06
C LYS A 405 20.36 -8.63 2.64
N ARG A 406 19.35 -9.14 1.91
CA ARG A 406 19.53 -9.82 0.61
C ARG A 406 18.88 -9.09 -0.54
N THR A 407 17.55 -9.15 -0.65
CA THR A 407 16.78 -8.64 -1.79
C THR A 407 15.69 -7.73 -1.29
N SER A 408 15.63 -6.51 -1.82
CA SER A 408 14.60 -5.56 -1.43
C SER A 408 13.24 -5.97 -2.02
N ILE A 409 13.21 -6.30 -3.31
CA ILE A 409 12.02 -6.71 -4.07
C ILE A 409 12.36 -7.92 -4.95
N ARG A 410 11.66 -9.03 -4.74
CA ARG A 410 11.66 -10.20 -5.63
C ARG A 410 10.24 -10.53 -6.05
N ILE A 411 10.01 -10.60 -7.37
CA ILE A 411 8.71 -10.95 -7.95
C ILE A 411 8.90 -12.02 -9.02
N HIS A 412 8.20 -13.13 -8.87
CA HIS A 412 8.06 -14.16 -9.90
C HIS A 412 6.62 -14.21 -10.42
N TYR A 413 6.44 -14.40 -11.73
CA TYR A 413 5.14 -14.67 -12.38
C TYR A 413 4.07 -13.58 -12.20
N ALA A 414 4.38 -12.36 -12.66
CA ALA A 414 3.44 -11.23 -12.66
C ALA A 414 3.29 -10.60 -14.05
N GLU A 415 2.20 -9.87 -14.22
CA GLU A 415 1.91 -9.06 -15.40
C GLU A 415 2.14 -7.59 -15.07
N ALA A 416 3.02 -6.94 -15.84
CA ALA A 416 3.25 -5.50 -15.84
C ALA A 416 3.37 -4.83 -14.45
N PRO A 417 4.18 -5.34 -13.50
CA PRO A 417 4.37 -4.69 -12.21
C PRO A 417 4.98 -3.28 -12.39
N ILE A 418 4.57 -2.36 -11.52
CA ILE A 418 5.11 -1.01 -11.42
C ILE A 418 5.96 -0.91 -10.15
N ILE A 419 7.24 -0.58 -10.31
CA ILE A 419 8.20 -0.35 -9.23
C ILE A 419 8.74 1.06 -9.41
N LYS A 420 8.18 2.03 -8.68
CA LYS A 420 8.42 3.45 -8.93
C LYS A 420 8.80 4.24 -7.68
N SER A 421 9.77 5.14 -7.81
CA SER A 421 10.12 6.11 -6.76
C SER A 421 10.51 5.48 -5.41
N ASN A 422 11.04 4.26 -5.40
CA ASN A 422 11.45 3.60 -4.15
C ASN A 422 12.91 3.92 -3.81
N PHE A 423 13.21 3.97 -2.52
CA PHE A 423 14.57 3.93 -2.00
C PHE A 423 14.89 2.49 -1.55
N LEU A 424 15.87 1.86 -2.19
CA LEU A 424 16.20 0.45 -1.99
C LEU A 424 17.66 0.30 -1.60
N GLU A 425 17.92 -0.38 -0.48
CA GLU A 425 19.27 -0.69 -0.03
C GLU A 425 19.38 -2.16 0.40
N ASN A 426 20.46 -2.82 -0.02
CA ASN A 426 20.77 -4.18 0.41
C ASN A 426 22.27 -4.47 0.57
N GLU A 427 22.61 -5.63 1.15
CA GLU A 427 24.02 -6.01 1.35
C GLU A 427 24.54 -7.12 0.42
N ASN A 428 23.70 -8.05 -0.05
CA ASN A 428 24.19 -9.31 -0.64
C ASN A 428 23.74 -9.60 -2.09
N VAL A 429 22.45 -9.47 -2.42
CA VAL A 429 21.88 -9.92 -3.71
C VAL A 429 21.38 -8.70 -4.51
N SER A 430 20.36 -8.86 -5.35
CA SER A 430 19.75 -7.82 -6.19
C SER A 430 18.72 -7.05 -5.40
N ASN A 431 18.71 -5.73 -5.51
CA ASN A 431 17.66 -4.91 -4.91
C ASN A 431 16.33 -5.23 -5.58
N ILE A 432 16.30 -5.27 -6.92
CA ILE A 432 15.13 -5.67 -7.69
C ILE A 432 15.46 -6.94 -8.46
N PHE A 433 14.74 -8.02 -8.19
CA PHE A 433 14.82 -9.28 -8.93
C PHE A 433 13.46 -9.62 -9.54
N LEU A 434 13.39 -9.61 -10.86
CA LEU A 434 12.18 -9.98 -11.60
C LEU A 434 12.41 -11.27 -12.38
N ASN A 435 11.49 -12.23 -12.21
CA ASN A 435 11.49 -13.47 -12.97
C ASN A 435 10.14 -13.78 -13.60
N ALA A 436 10.15 -14.22 -14.86
CA ALA A 436 8.93 -14.63 -15.58
C ALA A 436 7.85 -13.53 -15.63
N ILE A 437 8.27 -12.28 -15.84
CA ILE A 437 7.35 -11.13 -15.94
C ILE A 437 6.93 -10.91 -17.39
N ILE A 438 5.64 -10.62 -17.61
CA ILE A 438 5.08 -10.39 -18.95
C ILE A 438 4.45 -9.02 -19.11
N ASN A 439 4.25 -8.59 -20.37
CA ASN A 439 3.45 -7.44 -20.79
C ASN A 439 3.86 -6.06 -20.26
N GLY A 440 5.16 -5.72 -20.30
CA GLY A 440 5.63 -4.34 -20.13
C GLY A 440 5.61 -3.80 -18.70
N TYR A 441 6.55 -4.26 -17.87
CA TYR A 441 6.81 -3.76 -16.51
C TYR A 441 7.47 -2.37 -16.52
N LEU A 442 7.33 -1.62 -15.42
CA LEU A 442 7.94 -0.29 -15.25
C LEU A 442 8.82 -0.26 -14.00
N ILE A 443 10.11 0.06 -14.17
CA ILE A 443 11.06 0.34 -13.09
C ILE A 443 11.56 1.78 -13.29
N GLU A 444 11.04 2.71 -12.51
CA GLU A 444 11.21 4.16 -12.74
C GLU A 444 11.54 4.94 -11.46
N ASN A 445 12.44 5.93 -11.55
CA ASN A 445 12.74 6.87 -10.46
C ASN A 445 13.21 6.22 -9.16
N ASN A 446 13.75 5.01 -9.19
CA ASN A 446 14.23 4.36 -7.97
C ASN A 446 15.67 4.80 -7.67
N ILE A 447 15.96 4.95 -6.37
CA ILE A 447 17.31 5.10 -5.83
C ILE A 447 17.72 3.75 -5.27
N ILE A 448 18.79 3.17 -5.80
CA ILE A 448 19.21 1.80 -5.51
C ILE A 448 20.66 1.78 -5.04
N LEU A 449 20.89 1.30 -3.81
CA LEU A 449 22.20 1.24 -3.18
C LEU A 449 22.59 -0.19 -2.78
N GLY A 450 23.89 -0.47 -2.73
CA GLY A 450 24.43 -1.63 -2.03
C GLY A 450 25.08 -2.71 -2.90
N GLY A 451 24.55 -3.94 -2.84
CA GLY A 451 25.13 -5.14 -3.46
C GLY A 451 25.01 -5.18 -4.98
N TYR A 452 23.83 -5.58 -5.46
CA TYR A 452 23.45 -5.61 -6.88
C TYR A 452 22.21 -4.74 -7.11
N GLY A 453 22.05 -4.19 -8.32
CA GLY A 453 20.92 -3.33 -8.65
C GLY A 453 19.70 -4.12 -9.10
N ILE A 454 19.45 -4.11 -10.40
CA ILE A 454 18.29 -4.71 -11.06
C ILE A 454 18.72 -5.98 -11.79
N GLU A 455 17.98 -7.07 -11.60
CA GLU A 455 18.16 -8.31 -12.32
C GLU A 455 16.84 -8.78 -12.93
N LEU A 456 16.88 -9.02 -14.24
CA LEU A 456 15.77 -9.55 -15.02
C LEU A 456 16.13 -10.94 -15.56
N THR A 457 15.25 -11.90 -15.34
CA THR A 457 15.37 -13.24 -15.92
C THR A 457 14.02 -13.68 -16.49
N GLN A 458 13.95 -14.05 -17.78
CA GLN A 458 12.68 -14.48 -18.40
C GLN A 458 11.60 -13.39 -18.38
N CYS A 459 11.99 -12.12 -18.54
CA CYS A 459 11.06 -10.99 -18.58
C CYS A 459 10.77 -10.60 -20.04
N TYR A 460 9.51 -10.66 -20.45
CA TYR A 460 9.12 -10.52 -21.86
C TYR A 460 8.09 -9.41 -22.03
N GLY A 461 8.53 -8.31 -22.65
CA GLY A 461 7.60 -7.33 -23.22
C GLY A 461 7.05 -7.77 -24.58
N THR A 462 6.34 -6.87 -25.23
CA THR A 462 5.88 -7.03 -26.62
C THR A 462 6.17 -5.75 -27.41
N ALA A 463 6.04 -5.80 -28.73
CA ALA A 463 6.21 -4.60 -29.58
C ALA A 463 5.27 -3.43 -29.21
N SER A 464 4.15 -3.71 -28.55
CA SER A 464 3.20 -2.70 -28.06
C SER A 464 3.47 -2.29 -26.61
N TYR A 465 4.14 -3.15 -25.83
CA TYR A 465 4.33 -3.00 -24.39
C TYR A 465 5.74 -3.43 -24.00
N TYR A 466 6.71 -2.55 -24.21
CA TYR A 466 8.09 -2.77 -23.77
C TYR A 466 8.17 -2.72 -22.24
N GLY A 467 9.00 -3.58 -21.65
CA GLY A 467 9.47 -3.35 -20.28
C GLY A 467 10.33 -2.09 -20.25
N LYS A 468 10.21 -1.28 -19.20
CA LYS A 468 10.92 -0.01 -19.08
C LYS A 468 11.75 0.02 -17.81
N ILE A 469 13.03 0.31 -17.95
CA ILE A 469 13.94 0.64 -16.86
C ILE A 469 14.42 2.05 -17.15
N GLN A 470 13.87 3.05 -16.45
CA GLN A 470 14.18 4.43 -16.79
C GLN A 470 14.38 5.33 -15.60
N ASN A 471 15.26 6.32 -15.76
CA ASN A 471 15.39 7.41 -14.80
C ASN A 471 15.76 6.96 -13.37
N ASN A 472 16.51 5.86 -13.22
CA ASN A 472 16.94 5.34 -11.92
C ASN A 472 18.38 5.80 -11.59
N LEU A 473 18.65 6.07 -10.30
CA LEU A 473 20.00 6.25 -9.74
C LEU A 473 20.42 4.94 -9.06
N ILE A 474 21.47 4.29 -9.56
CA ILE A 474 21.91 2.97 -9.09
C ILE A 474 23.39 3.01 -8.72
N SER A 475 23.74 2.90 -7.43
CA SER A 475 25.13 2.83 -6.96
C SER A 475 25.40 1.53 -6.22
N VAL A 476 26.18 0.64 -6.82
CA VAL A 476 26.34 -0.73 -6.33
C VAL A 476 27.77 -1.25 -6.41
N SER A 477 28.07 -2.26 -5.59
CA SER A 477 29.37 -2.94 -5.56
C SER A 477 29.50 -4.09 -6.57
N HIS A 478 28.39 -4.56 -7.12
CA HIS A 478 28.30 -5.61 -8.14
C HIS A 478 27.53 -5.11 -9.37
N THR A 479 26.83 -5.99 -10.09
CA THR A 479 26.17 -5.61 -11.34
C THR A 479 25.04 -4.61 -11.10
N GLY A 480 25.03 -3.52 -11.87
CA GLY A 480 24.00 -2.49 -11.80
C GLY A 480 22.67 -2.95 -12.41
N ILE A 481 22.67 -3.25 -13.71
CA ILE A 481 21.53 -3.80 -14.43
C ILE A 481 21.97 -5.09 -15.12
N LYS A 482 21.29 -6.20 -14.83
CA LYS A 482 21.52 -7.51 -15.44
C LYS A 482 20.29 -7.96 -16.23
N ILE A 483 20.52 -8.36 -17.48
CA ILE A 483 19.49 -8.89 -18.37
C ILE A 483 19.85 -10.31 -18.77
N ALA A 484 18.96 -11.27 -18.46
CA ALA A 484 19.08 -12.66 -18.88
C ALA A 484 17.75 -13.16 -19.46
N ALA A 485 17.79 -13.90 -20.57
CA ALA A 485 16.63 -14.52 -21.21
C ALA A 485 15.40 -13.58 -21.33
N SER A 486 15.58 -12.31 -21.69
CA SER A 486 14.53 -11.29 -21.62
C SER A 486 14.49 -10.45 -22.90
N SER A 487 13.32 -9.94 -23.28
CA SER A 487 13.14 -9.20 -24.54
C SER A 487 12.13 -8.06 -24.48
N TYR A 488 12.20 -7.17 -25.47
CA TYR A 488 11.37 -5.95 -25.58
C TYR A 488 11.55 -5.05 -24.35
N ILE A 489 12.76 -4.49 -24.20
CA ILE A 489 13.13 -3.67 -23.04
C ILE A 489 13.71 -2.33 -23.50
N ASN A 490 13.16 -1.25 -22.96
CA ASN A 490 13.69 0.11 -23.07
C ASN A 490 14.46 0.45 -21.79
N ILE A 491 15.71 0.84 -21.93
CA ILE A 491 16.58 1.23 -20.82
C ILE A 491 17.06 2.66 -21.08
N TYR A 492 16.42 3.62 -20.43
CA TYR A 492 16.55 5.03 -20.78
C TYR A 492 16.96 5.90 -19.61
N SER A 493 17.92 6.79 -19.83
CA SER A 493 18.22 7.85 -18.87
C SER A 493 18.51 7.35 -17.45
N ASN A 494 19.14 6.19 -17.29
CA ASN A 494 19.57 5.70 -15.97
C ASN A 494 20.99 6.16 -15.69
N THR A 495 21.31 6.34 -14.41
CA THR A 495 22.69 6.56 -13.95
C THR A 495 23.12 5.39 -13.09
N VAL A 496 24.08 4.63 -13.60
CA VAL A 496 24.51 3.37 -12.98
C VAL A 496 25.99 3.45 -12.67
N ARG A 497 26.31 3.51 -11.37
CA ARG A 497 27.67 3.46 -10.83
C ARG A 497 27.98 2.09 -10.26
N ASN A 498 29.10 1.52 -10.68
CA ASN A 498 29.68 0.30 -10.11
C ASN A 498 31.06 0.58 -9.50
N THR A 499 31.35 -0.03 -8.33
CA THR A 499 32.65 0.08 -7.63
C THR A 499 33.49 -1.19 -7.68
N ARG A 500 33.13 -2.19 -8.49
CA ARG A 500 33.83 -3.48 -8.53
C ARG A 500 35.20 -3.34 -9.16
N ALA A 501 36.20 -3.96 -8.53
CA ALA A 501 37.56 -4.04 -9.04
C ALA A 501 37.64 -4.65 -10.46
N SER A 502 38.60 -4.16 -11.26
CA SER A 502 38.90 -4.63 -12.61
C SER A 502 39.07 -6.15 -12.72
N GLY A 503 38.69 -6.73 -13.87
CA GLY A 503 38.78 -8.17 -14.14
C GLY A 503 37.61 -9.00 -13.60
N SER A 504 36.57 -8.36 -13.07
CA SER A 504 35.32 -9.00 -12.66
C SER A 504 34.25 -8.92 -13.75
N ILE A 505 33.33 -9.88 -13.76
CA ILE A 505 32.15 -9.89 -14.64
C ILE A 505 31.04 -8.91 -14.19
N HIS A 506 31.16 -8.32 -13.00
CA HIS A 506 30.17 -7.37 -12.50
C HIS A 506 30.45 -5.98 -13.06
N THR A 507 29.49 -5.46 -13.81
CA THR A 507 29.57 -4.20 -14.57
C THR A 507 28.33 -3.34 -14.33
N PRO A 508 28.35 -2.04 -14.64
CA PRO A 508 27.14 -1.22 -14.65
C PRO A 508 26.00 -1.86 -15.46
N LEU A 509 26.26 -2.32 -16.70
CA LEU A 509 25.29 -3.08 -17.50
C LEU A 509 25.87 -4.45 -17.89
N ARG A 510 25.10 -5.52 -17.65
CA ARG A 510 25.42 -6.89 -18.06
C ARG A 510 24.29 -7.51 -18.87
N ILE A 511 24.63 -7.97 -20.08
CA ILE A 511 23.76 -8.78 -20.92
C ILE A 511 24.34 -10.19 -20.94
N ASP A 512 23.61 -11.12 -20.33
CA ASP A 512 24.08 -12.48 -20.07
C ASP A 512 24.02 -13.35 -21.33
N ASN A 513 24.66 -14.52 -21.30
CA ASN A 513 24.65 -15.48 -22.42
C ASN A 513 23.45 -16.44 -22.43
N THR A 514 22.53 -16.29 -21.47
CA THR A 514 21.47 -17.27 -21.20
C THR A 514 20.15 -16.89 -21.88
N GLY A 515 19.58 -17.83 -22.65
CA GLY A 515 18.26 -17.69 -23.26
C GLY A 515 18.20 -16.72 -24.44
N ILE A 516 16.99 -16.37 -24.88
CA ILE A 516 16.78 -15.39 -25.95
C ILE A 516 16.81 -13.99 -25.35
N ILE A 517 17.68 -13.14 -25.87
CA ILE A 517 17.75 -11.72 -25.51
C ILE A 517 17.71 -10.90 -26.80
N ASN A 518 16.64 -10.12 -27.01
CA ASN A 518 16.45 -9.31 -28.22
C ASN A 518 15.48 -8.13 -27.99
N ASN A 519 15.39 -7.23 -28.96
CA ASN A 519 14.54 -6.03 -28.89
C ASN A 519 14.86 -5.15 -27.68
N ILE A 520 16.16 -4.91 -27.45
CA ILE A 520 16.65 -4.09 -26.34
C ILE A 520 17.09 -2.74 -26.89
N LYS A 521 16.74 -1.66 -26.18
CA LYS A 521 17.20 -0.30 -26.47
C LYS A 521 17.86 0.32 -25.26
N PHE A 522 18.99 0.97 -25.47
CA PHE A 522 19.81 1.57 -24.41
C PHE A 522 20.27 2.98 -24.81
N ILE A 523 19.58 4.00 -24.30
CA ILE A 523 19.73 5.40 -24.74
C ILE A 523 19.83 6.36 -23.55
N ASN A 524 20.69 7.38 -23.64
CA ASN A 524 20.88 8.43 -22.62
C ASN A 524 21.34 7.94 -21.25
N ASN A 525 21.97 6.78 -21.12
CA ASN A 525 22.38 6.28 -19.80
C ASN A 525 23.82 6.67 -19.46
N ILE A 526 24.09 6.88 -18.18
CA ILE A 526 25.46 6.91 -17.64
C ILE A 526 25.79 5.51 -17.10
N LEU A 527 26.82 4.87 -17.65
CA LEU A 527 27.41 3.61 -17.14
C LEU A 527 28.82 3.90 -16.62
N TYR A 528 28.94 4.03 -15.32
CA TYR A 528 30.14 4.51 -14.66
C TYR A 528 30.79 3.43 -13.80
N SER A 529 31.90 2.86 -14.26
CA SER A 529 32.72 1.93 -13.49
C SER A 529 33.89 2.64 -12.81
N SER A 530 33.78 2.88 -11.50
CA SER A 530 34.84 3.51 -10.71
C SER A 530 35.91 2.52 -10.26
N GLY A 531 35.55 1.24 -10.10
CA GLY A 531 36.46 0.17 -9.65
C GLY A 531 37.29 -0.47 -10.77
N GLY A 532 36.95 -0.17 -12.03
CA GLY A 532 37.74 -0.55 -13.21
C GLY A 532 37.27 -1.82 -13.92
N CYS A 533 36.07 -2.33 -13.66
CA CYS A 533 35.42 -3.28 -14.55
C CYS A 533 34.92 -2.58 -15.84
N ALA A 534 34.55 -3.33 -16.87
CA ALA A 534 33.96 -2.73 -18.08
C ALA A 534 32.65 -1.99 -17.75
N ALA A 535 32.31 -0.94 -18.50
CA ALA A 535 31.02 -0.26 -18.38
C ALA A 535 29.88 -1.18 -18.85
N ILE A 536 30.15 -1.97 -19.90
CA ILE A 536 29.24 -2.96 -20.47
C ILE A 536 29.92 -4.32 -20.55
N ASN A 537 29.23 -5.37 -20.08
CA ASN A 537 29.59 -6.76 -20.38
C ASN A 537 28.45 -7.43 -21.15
N TRP A 538 28.60 -7.55 -22.46
CA TRP A 538 27.59 -8.06 -23.38
C TRP A 538 28.04 -9.39 -23.99
N GLU A 539 27.61 -10.50 -23.39
CA GLU A 539 28.06 -11.82 -23.81
C GLU A 539 27.32 -12.36 -25.04
N ASN A 540 25.99 -12.18 -25.11
CA ASN A 540 25.15 -12.65 -26.21
C ASN A 540 23.86 -11.81 -26.34
N GLY A 541 23.04 -12.09 -27.34
CA GLY A 541 21.78 -11.39 -27.61
C GLY A 541 21.92 -10.27 -28.63
N THR A 542 20.79 -9.70 -29.05
CA THR A 542 20.74 -8.62 -30.04
C THR A 542 20.19 -7.34 -29.41
N ILE A 543 20.95 -6.25 -29.49
CA ILE A 543 20.47 -4.90 -29.15
C ILE A 543 20.02 -4.22 -30.44
N ASP A 544 18.88 -3.57 -30.41
CA ASP A 544 18.32 -2.86 -31.57
C ASP A 544 18.89 -1.44 -31.67
N GLU A 545 19.12 -0.80 -30.53
CA GLU A 545 19.61 0.56 -30.46
C GLU A 545 20.44 0.79 -29.19
N CYS A 546 21.67 1.29 -29.36
CA CYS A 546 22.56 1.68 -28.27
C CYS A 546 23.25 2.99 -28.68
N ASN A 547 22.86 4.13 -28.10
CA ASN A 547 23.40 5.43 -28.49
C ASN A 547 23.18 6.53 -27.44
N PHE A 548 23.91 7.64 -27.54
CA PHE A 548 23.83 8.80 -26.64
C PHE A 548 24.09 8.46 -25.16
N ASN A 549 24.91 7.45 -24.89
CA ASN A 549 25.26 7.03 -23.53
C ASN A 549 26.58 7.68 -23.10
N ASN A 550 26.85 7.75 -21.80
CA ASN A 550 28.20 7.98 -21.28
C ASN A 550 28.74 6.66 -20.72
N LEU A 551 29.72 6.09 -21.40
CA LEU A 551 30.37 4.83 -21.03
C LEU A 551 31.72 5.15 -20.41
N TYR A 552 31.92 4.86 -19.14
CA TYR A 552 33.18 5.18 -18.46
C TYR A 552 33.67 4.01 -17.60
N SER A 553 34.98 3.74 -17.69
CA SER A 553 35.70 2.81 -16.82
C SER A 553 37.07 3.36 -16.48
N THR A 554 37.50 3.18 -15.23
CA THR A 554 38.90 3.42 -14.80
C THR A 554 39.84 2.27 -15.16
N GLY A 555 39.31 1.16 -15.68
CA GLY A 555 40.05 -0.04 -16.04
C GLY A 555 40.55 -0.05 -17.49
N PRO A 556 41.26 -1.13 -17.89
CA PRO A 556 41.83 -1.26 -19.23
C PRO A 556 40.79 -1.53 -20.34
N THR A 557 39.58 -1.94 -19.98
CA THR A 557 38.53 -2.37 -20.91
C THR A 557 37.25 -1.59 -20.65
N LEU A 558 36.68 -0.97 -21.69
CA LEU A 558 35.45 -0.20 -21.62
C LEU A 558 34.22 -1.08 -21.87
N VAL A 559 34.28 -1.92 -22.90
CA VAL A 559 33.18 -2.83 -23.29
C VAL A 559 33.75 -4.22 -23.55
N ASN A 560 33.11 -5.24 -22.97
CA ASN A 560 33.27 -6.62 -23.40
C ASN A 560 32.09 -6.99 -24.30
N HIS A 561 32.35 -7.51 -25.50
CA HIS A 561 31.32 -8.05 -26.37
C HIS A 561 31.70 -9.43 -26.90
N GLY A 562 30.96 -10.47 -26.51
CA GLY A 562 31.28 -11.85 -26.85
C GLY A 562 32.66 -12.26 -26.30
N ASN A 563 33.61 -12.51 -27.20
CA ASN A 563 35.02 -12.80 -26.84
C ASN A 563 35.96 -11.61 -27.11
N ASP A 564 35.42 -10.48 -27.55
CA ASP A 564 36.18 -9.29 -27.91
C ASP A 564 36.14 -8.26 -26.77
N GLU A 565 37.27 -7.56 -26.58
CA GLU A 565 37.44 -6.51 -25.59
C GLU A 565 37.78 -5.19 -26.28
N PHE A 566 37.03 -4.14 -25.96
CA PHE A 566 37.23 -2.80 -26.51
C PHE A 566 37.76 -1.88 -25.41
N ALA A 567 38.99 -1.39 -25.58
CA ALA A 567 39.66 -0.57 -24.57
C ALA A 567 39.11 0.85 -24.51
N THR A 568 38.69 1.41 -25.65
CA THR A 568 38.19 2.78 -25.75
C THR A 568 36.85 2.84 -26.47
N LEU A 569 36.13 3.97 -26.30
CA LEU A 569 34.89 4.22 -27.02
C LEU A 569 35.11 4.25 -28.54
N SER A 570 36.26 4.76 -29.01
CA SER A 570 36.58 4.76 -30.44
C SER A 570 36.73 3.36 -30.99
N ASP A 571 37.25 2.41 -30.21
CA ASP A 571 37.36 1.01 -30.63
C ASP A 571 35.97 0.38 -30.72
N TRP A 572 35.11 0.65 -29.74
CA TRP A 572 33.73 0.17 -29.72
C TRP A 572 32.89 0.73 -30.88
N GLN A 573 33.02 2.03 -31.16
CA GLN A 573 32.35 2.68 -32.29
C GLN A 573 32.80 2.15 -33.66
N ALA A 574 34.03 1.64 -33.76
CA ALA A 574 34.58 1.04 -34.97
C ALA A 574 34.24 -0.44 -35.14
N ALA A 575 33.61 -1.06 -34.13
CA ALA A 575 33.17 -2.45 -34.19
C ALA A 575 32.11 -2.66 -35.30
N PRO A 576 31.99 -3.86 -35.89
CA PRO A 576 31.06 -4.14 -36.99
C PRO A 576 29.60 -3.77 -36.70
N GLU A 577 29.21 -3.77 -35.44
CA GLU A 577 27.87 -3.43 -34.97
C GLU A 577 27.54 -1.94 -35.14
N GLY A 578 28.54 -1.05 -35.10
CA GLY A 578 28.36 0.39 -35.30
C GLY A 578 27.52 1.10 -34.24
N PHE A 579 27.52 0.61 -32.99
CA PHE A 579 26.78 1.22 -31.88
C PHE A 579 27.47 2.47 -31.31
N ASP A 580 26.74 3.20 -30.45
CA ASP A 580 27.24 4.29 -29.62
C ASP A 580 27.95 5.44 -30.38
N GLN A 581 27.54 5.70 -31.62
CA GLN A 581 28.18 6.71 -32.49
C GLN A 581 28.08 8.15 -31.98
N ASN A 582 27.07 8.45 -31.14
CA ASN A 582 26.89 9.75 -30.49
C ASN A 582 27.07 9.64 -28.96
N SER A 583 27.67 8.57 -28.47
CA SER A 583 27.98 8.37 -27.06
C SER A 583 29.31 9.02 -26.69
N TYR A 584 29.57 9.11 -25.39
CA TYR A 584 30.73 9.76 -24.80
C TYR A 584 31.40 8.82 -23.79
N SER A 585 32.66 9.12 -23.48
CA SER A 585 33.41 8.41 -22.45
C SER A 585 34.18 9.43 -21.62
N SER A 586 33.53 9.88 -20.55
CA SER A 586 34.05 10.92 -19.66
C SER A 586 33.78 10.56 -18.20
N ALA A 587 34.67 11.02 -17.33
CA ALA A 587 34.44 10.89 -15.90
C ALA A 587 33.28 11.81 -15.50
N VAL A 588 32.42 11.37 -14.56
CA VAL A 588 31.31 12.17 -14.05
C VAL A 588 31.58 12.52 -12.59
N GLY A 589 31.44 13.79 -12.25
CA GLY A 589 31.44 14.24 -10.85
C GLY A 589 30.05 14.03 -10.26
N PHE A 590 29.96 13.22 -9.21
CA PHE A 590 28.74 12.99 -8.44
C PHE A 590 28.84 13.65 -7.06
N VAL A 591 27.70 14.01 -6.46
CA VAL A 591 27.63 14.56 -5.09
C VAL A 591 28.34 13.66 -4.08
N SER A 592 28.13 12.34 -4.16
CA SER A 592 28.87 11.36 -3.37
C SER A 592 28.86 9.97 -4.00
N GLU A 593 29.37 8.95 -3.29
CA GLU A 593 29.29 7.57 -3.76
C GLU A 593 27.89 6.96 -3.67
N THR A 594 27.01 7.51 -2.84
CA THR A 594 25.63 7.04 -2.61
C THR A 594 24.60 8.03 -3.13
N ASP A 595 25.05 9.18 -3.63
CA ASP A 595 24.23 10.25 -4.18
C ASP A 595 24.80 10.59 -5.56
N LEU A 596 24.09 10.13 -6.60
CA LEU A 596 24.55 10.18 -7.99
C LEU A 596 24.02 11.40 -8.76
N HIS A 597 23.51 12.44 -8.09
CA HIS A 597 23.26 13.72 -8.75
C HIS A 597 24.59 14.30 -9.27
N ILE A 598 24.53 14.94 -10.43
CA ILE A 598 25.67 15.40 -11.24
C ILE A 598 26.15 16.75 -10.72
N GLN A 599 27.47 16.92 -10.55
CA GLN A 599 28.08 18.18 -10.07
C GLN A 599 28.88 18.95 -11.14
N ASN A 600 29.32 18.33 -12.23
CA ASN A 600 30.16 18.98 -13.26
C ASN A 600 29.47 18.92 -14.63
N THR A 601 29.11 20.07 -15.20
CA THR A 601 27.79 20.16 -15.87
C THR A 601 27.75 20.60 -17.34
N SER A 602 28.84 20.69 -18.11
CA SER A 602 28.71 20.95 -19.56
C SER A 602 28.86 19.73 -20.47
N GLU A 603 29.61 18.71 -20.04
CA GLU A 603 30.02 17.60 -20.91
C GLU A 603 28.93 16.53 -21.14
N LEU A 604 27.85 16.59 -20.38
CA LEU A 604 26.77 15.59 -20.43
C LEU A 604 25.47 16.10 -21.07
N LEU A 605 25.39 17.39 -21.47
CA LEU A 605 24.26 18.00 -22.19
C LEU A 605 24.24 17.57 -23.67
N LEU A 606 24.23 16.27 -23.91
CA LEU A 606 24.46 15.66 -25.22
C LEU A 606 23.47 14.51 -25.49
N GLY A 607 22.48 14.33 -24.63
CA GLY A 607 21.45 13.32 -24.79
C GLY A 607 20.51 13.63 -25.97
N THR A 608 19.66 12.67 -26.29
CA THR A 608 18.57 12.84 -27.25
C THR A 608 17.22 12.98 -26.53
N SER A 609 16.28 13.75 -27.05
CA SER A 609 14.96 13.88 -26.41
C SER A 609 14.20 12.54 -26.46
N LEU A 610 13.77 12.05 -25.30
CA LEU A 610 12.97 10.83 -25.14
C LEU A 610 11.59 11.18 -24.57
N PRO A 611 10.50 11.19 -25.36
CA PRO A 611 9.16 11.52 -24.85
C PRO A 611 8.65 10.61 -23.73
N GLU A 612 9.25 9.43 -23.56
CA GLU A 612 8.94 8.46 -22.51
C GLU A 612 9.53 8.84 -21.14
N VAL A 613 10.49 9.77 -21.10
CA VAL A 613 11.17 10.28 -19.90
C VAL A 613 11.15 11.82 -19.96
N PRO A 614 9.99 12.46 -19.70
CA PRO A 614 9.83 13.92 -19.85
C PRO A 614 10.45 14.72 -18.70
N GLU A 615 10.64 14.09 -17.55
CA GLU A 615 11.21 14.66 -16.33
C GLU A 615 12.39 13.79 -15.87
N ASP A 616 13.29 14.36 -15.08
CA ASP A 616 14.37 13.66 -14.42
C ASP A 616 13.93 13.03 -13.09
N ILE A 617 14.87 12.52 -12.29
CA ILE A 617 14.53 11.77 -11.07
C ILE A 617 13.90 12.64 -9.98
N ASP A 618 14.22 13.94 -9.97
CA ASP A 618 13.70 14.92 -9.02
C ASP A 618 12.39 15.57 -9.48
N GLY A 619 11.98 15.31 -10.72
CA GLY A 619 10.77 15.84 -11.33
C GLY A 619 11.00 17.11 -12.15
N ASP A 620 12.26 17.47 -12.41
CA ASP A 620 12.62 18.59 -13.26
C ASP A 620 12.46 18.24 -14.74
N THR A 621 11.97 19.19 -15.54
CA THR A 621 11.75 18.97 -16.97
C THR A 621 13.08 18.80 -17.70
N ARG A 622 13.17 17.78 -18.56
CA ARG A 622 14.37 17.49 -19.36
C ARG A 622 14.80 18.66 -20.27
N ASN A 623 16.10 18.96 -20.30
CA ASN A 623 16.68 19.96 -21.21
C ASN A 623 16.60 19.53 -22.70
N HIS A 624 16.94 20.46 -23.60
CA HIS A 624 16.94 20.22 -25.05
C HIS A 624 18.25 20.72 -25.70
N PRO A 625 19.26 19.86 -25.90
CA PRO A 625 19.29 18.43 -25.58
C PRO A 625 19.32 18.14 -24.07
N PRO A 626 18.81 16.98 -23.60
CA PRO A 626 18.83 16.61 -22.19
C PRO A 626 20.23 16.23 -21.71
N PHE A 627 20.42 16.21 -20.39
CA PHE A 627 21.54 15.54 -19.78
C PHE A 627 21.43 14.02 -19.98
N ILE A 628 22.55 13.40 -20.34
CA ILE A 628 22.68 11.94 -20.27
C ILE A 628 22.64 11.56 -18.79
N GLY A 629 21.82 10.57 -18.44
CA GLY A 629 21.62 10.11 -17.07
C GLY A 629 20.22 10.40 -16.53
N ALA A 630 20.07 10.15 -15.23
CA ALA A 630 18.78 10.22 -14.52
C ALA A 630 18.52 11.59 -13.90
N ASP A 631 19.50 12.48 -13.94
CA ASP A 631 19.50 13.77 -13.28
C ASP A 631 19.71 14.88 -14.33
N GLU A 632 18.97 15.97 -14.19
CA GLU A 632 19.20 17.23 -14.88
C GLU A 632 19.72 18.24 -13.85
N PRO A 633 21.04 18.47 -13.77
CA PRO A 633 21.56 19.46 -12.84
C PRO A 633 20.91 20.82 -13.12
N ILE A 634 20.53 21.54 -12.06
CA ILE A 634 19.98 22.89 -12.18
C ILE A 634 21.05 23.77 -12.83
N LEU A 635 20.81 24.16 -14.08
CA LEU A 635 21.63 25.13 -14.79
C LEU A 635 20.75 26.26 -15.27
N ASP A 636 21.08 27.48 -14.85
CA ASP A 636 20.42 28.66 -15.39
C ASP A 636 21.19 29.19 -16.60
N ILE A 637 20.47 29.88 -17.49
CA ILE A 637 21.08 30.67 -18.55
C ILE A 637 21.56 31.99 -17.93
N SER A 638 22.85 32.06 -17.62
CA SER A 638 23.45 33.28 -17.09
C SER A 638 24.07 34.11 -18.21
N GLU A 639 23.88 35.43 -18.17
CA GLU A 639 24.39 36.36 -19.18
C GLU A 639 25.70 37.00 -18.73
N LEU A 640 26.78 36.71 -19.44
CA LEU A 640 28.09 37.29 -19.15
C LEU A 640 28.42 38.44 -20.12
N SER A 641 28.53 39.64 -19.56
CA SER A 641 28.97 40.84 -20.28
C SER A 641 30.47 41.08 -20.05
N LEU A 642 31.26 41.01 -21.12
CA LEU A 642 32.70 41.23 -21.05
C LEU A 642 33.14 42.38 -21.95
N LYS A 643 34.16 43.11 -21.49
CA LYS A 643 34.90 44.07 -22.30
C LYS A 643 36.39 43.83 -22.20
N ILE A 644 37.05 43.68 -23.34
CA ILE A 644 38.49 43.60 -23.44
C ILE A 644 38.99 44.51 -24.57
N PHE A 645 40.23 44.97 -24.47
CA PHE A 645 40.89 45.70 -25.54
C PHE A 645 42.22 45.04 -25.85
N LEU A 646 42.43 44.72 -27.13
CA LEU A 646 43.72 44.24 -27.61
C LEU A 646 44.60 45.46 -27.91
N GLU A 647 45.79 45.50 -27.33
CA GLU A 647 46.71 46.65 -27.45
C GLU A 647 47.01 46.99 -28.91
N GLY A 648 47.24 45.97 -29.76
CA GLY A 648 47.58 46.15 -31.17
C GLY A 648 46.56 46.97 -31.98
N PRO A 649 45.28 46.56 -32.05
CA PRO A 649 44.27 47.32 -32.79
C PRO A 649 43.72 48.54 -32.02
N TYR A 650 44.02 48.72 -30.73
CA TYR A 650 43.41 49.78 -29.91
C TYR A 650 43.93 51.19 -30.25
N ASN A 651 43.00 52.10 -30.50
CA ASN A 651 43.28 53.52 -30.71
C ASN A 651 42.88 54.33 -29.48
N THR A 652 43.87 54.88 -28.78
CA THR A 652 43.69 55.65 -27.55
C THR A 652 42.92 56.97 -27.74
N SER A 653 42.87 57.51 -28.97
CA SER A 653 42.15 58.75 -29.27
C SER A 653 40.66 58.51 -29.50
N SER A 654 40.28 57.37 -30.08
CA SER A 654 38.86 57.03 -30.33
C SER A 654 38.27 56.09 -29.28
N GLY A 655 39.10 55.47 -28.44
CA GLY A 655 38.68 54.44 -27.49
C GLY A 655 38.13 53.17 -28.17
N LYS A 656 38.55 52.91 -29.42
CA LYS A 656 38.06 51.80 -30.26
C LYS A 656 39.20 51.03 -30.90
N MET A 657 38.93 49.80 -31.31
CA MET A 657 39.86 48.92 -32.02
C MET A 657 39.64 48.96 -33.53
N SER A 658 40.72 48.86 -34.29
CA SER A 658 40.68 48.72 -35.74
C SER A 658 40.05 47.39 -36.18
N THR A 659 39.18 47.42 -37.18
CA THR A 659 38.51 46.25 -37.78
C THR A 659 39.00 45.96 -39.20
N THR A 660 40.23 46.36 -39.52
CA THR A 660 40.79 46.30 -40.88
C THR A 660 41.35 44.92 -41.26
N LEU A 661 41.23 43.92 -40.38
CA LEU A 661 41.72 42.56 -40.60
C LEU A 661 40.68 41.72 -41.35
N THR A 662 41.16 40.83 -42.22
CA THR A 662 40.33 39.79 -42.82
C THR A 662 40.21 38.63 -41.82
N ILE A 663 39.01 38.43 -41.29
CA ILE A 663 38.74 37.43 -40.25
C ILE A 663 38.11 36.18 -40.91
N PRO A 664 38.60 34.95 -40.64
CA PRO A 664 37.99 33.74 -41.16
C PRO A 664 36.59 33.53 -40.55
N THR A 665 35.66 32.96 -41.31
CA THR A 665 34.31 32.61 -40.83
C THR A 665 34.27 31.45 -39.85
N THR A 666 35.41 30.79 -39.63
CA THR A 666 35.57 29.68 -38.70
C THR A 666 36.48 30.10 -37.56
N SER A 667 36.03 29.86 -36.34
CA SER A 667 36.77 30.07 -35.10
C SER A 667 38.03 29.20 -35.08
N PRO A 668 39.19 29.73 -34.64
CA PRO A 668 40.44 28.99 -34.58
C PRO A 668 40.57 28.09 -33.33
N TYR A 669 39.58 28.09 -32.42
CA TYR A 669 39.65 27.41 -31.13
C TYR A 669 39.04 26.01 -31.19
N ILE A 670 39.80 25.00 -30.75
CA ILE A 670 39.37 23.60 -30.79
C ILE A 670 38.40 23.27 -29.65
N GLU A 671 38.54 23.94 -28.51
CA GLU A 671 37.72 23.75 -27.30
C GLU A 671 36.27 24.20 -27.50
N HIS A 672 36.01 25.08 -28.47
CA HIS A 672 34.65 25.41 -28.91
C HIS A 672 34.66 25.82 -30.39
N TYR A 673 34.75 24.81 -31.27
CA TYR A 673 34.80 25.02 -32.71
C TYR A 673 33.48 25.60 -33.23
N LYS A 674 33.54 26.74 -33.96
CA LYS A 674 32.34 27.40 -34.49
C LYS A 674 32.57 27.96 -35.87
N THR A 675 31.64 27.73 -36.79
CA THR A 675 31.61 28.39 -38.12
C THR A 675 30.36 29.25 -38.24
N VAL A 676 30.51 30.44 -38.80
CA VAL A 676 29.42 31.38 -39.11
C VAL A 676 29.30 31.60 -40.62
N SER A 677 28.14 32.07 -41.09
CA SER A 677 27.92 32.37 -42.51
C SER A 677 28.60 33.67 -42.98
N SER A 678 28.85 34.61 -42.06
CA SER A 678 29.57 35.87 -42.33
C SER A 678 30.09 36.49 -41.03
N ILE A 679 31.13 37.33 -41.13
CA ILE A 679 31.63 38.12 -39.99
C ILE A 679 30.82 39.42 -39.88
N PRO A 680 30.20 39.71 -38.71
CA PRO A 680 29.46 40.95 -38.51
C PRO A 680 30.33 42.20 -38.66
N ASN A 681 29.72 43.31 -39.09
CA ASN A 681 30.42 44.59 -39.18
C ASN A 681 30.83 45.09 -37.78
N GLY A 682 32.04 45.62 -37.66
CA GLY A 682 32.56 46.12 -36.38
C GLY A 682 33.28 45.07 -35.51
N VAL A 683 33.42 43.83 -35.98
CA VAL A 683 34.22 42.78 -35.32
C VAL A 683 35.71 42.98 -35.60
N VAL A 684 36.52 42.81 -34.56
CA VAL A 684 37.98 42.94 -34.54
C VAL A 684 38.65 41.58 -34.79
N ASP A 685 38.25 40.53 -34.07
CA ASP A 685 38.71 39.15 -34.26
C ASP A 685 37.83 38.15 -33.46
N TRP A 686 38.15 36.86 -33.57
CA TRP A 686 37.67 35.81 -32.68
C TRP A 686 38.36 35.83 -31.32
N VAL A 687 37.62 35.46 -30.27
CA VAL A 687 38.13 35.17 -28.92
C VAL A 687 37.46 33.92 -28.37
N LEU A 688 38.11 33.24 -27.43
CA LEU A 688 37.55 32.13 -26.66
C LEU A 688 37.33 32.58 -25.23
N VAL A 689 36.10 32.46 -24.73
CA VAL A 689 35.77 32.74 -23.34
C VAL A 689 35.63 31.40 -22.62
N LYS A 690 36.36 31.21 -21.52
CA LYS A 690 36.31 30.02 -20.67
C LYS A 690 35.84 30.40 -19.27
N LEU A 691 35.04 29.53 -18.65
CA LEU A 691 34.72 29.58 -17.23
C LEU A 691 35.46 28.46 -16.53
N LEU A 692 36.18 28.77 -15.46
CA LEU A 692 36.88 27.79 -14.63
C LEU A 692 36.29 27.76 -13.22
N ASP A 693 36.30 26.60 -12.58
CA ASP A 693 35.92 26.43 -11.17
C ASP A 693 37.00 26.98 -10.21
N ASP A 694 36.79 26.84 -8.90
CA ASP A 694 37.72 27.30 -7.87
C ASP A 694 39.01 26.46 -7.76
N GLN A 695 39.05 25.29 -8.40
CA GLN A 695 40.27 24.49 -8.61
C GLN A 695 40.91 24.71 -9.99
N PHE A 696 40.42 25.67 -10.78
CA PHE A 696 40.89 26.01 -12.13
C PHE A 696 40.64 24.93 -13.19
N ASN A 697 39.69 24.01 -12.97
CA ASN A 697 39.25 23.11 -14.02
C ASN A 697 38.31 23.83 -14.98
N LEU A 698 38.35 23.44 -16.26
CA LEU A 698 37.48 24.01 -17.28
C LEU A 698 36.03 23.55 -17.06
N VAL A 699 35.12 24.52 -16.85
CA VAL A 699 33.67 24.27 -16.72
C VAL A 699 32.99 24.36 -18.07
N VAL A 700 33.24 25.44 -18.83
CA VAL A 700 32.68 25.62 -20.18
C VAL A 700 33.55 26.58 -20.99
N ALA A 701 33.61 26.37 -22.30
CA ALA A 701 34.28 27.26 -23.25
C ALA A 701 33.34 27.68 -24.39
N GLN A 702 33.41 28.93 -24.82
CA GLN A 702 32.60 29.46 -25.91
C GLN A 702 33.39 30.41 -26.81
N SER A 703 33.43 30.11 -28.10
CA SER A 703 33.95 31.02 -29.12
C SER A 703 33.01 32.21 -29.30
N ALA A 704 33.57 33.41 -29.36
CA ALA A 704 32.85 34.67 -29.44
C ALA A 704 33.55 35.69 -30.35
N PHE A 705 32.85 36.78 -30.67
CA PHE A 705 33.42 37.90 -31.41
C PHE A 705 33.84 39.02 -30.48
N LEU A 706 35.00 39.60 -30.73
CA LEU A 706 35.41 40.86 -30.11
C LEU A 706 35.00 42.03 -31.00
N ALA A 707 34.14 42.92 -30.52
CA ALA A 707 33.72 44.12 -31.22
C ALA A 707 34.70 45.30 -31.02
N ASN A 708 34.62 46.30 -31.89
CA ASN A 708 35.55 47.43 -31.91
C ASN A 708 35.48 48.36 -30.69
N ASP A 709 34.42 48.30 -29.90
CA ASP A 709 34.29 49.04 -28.64
C ASP A 709 34.74 48.21 -27.42
N GLY A 710 35.33 47.05 -27.68
CA GLY A 710 35.82 46.11 -26.69
C GLY A 710 34.79 45.11 -26.20
N THR A 711 33.51 45.22 -26.56
CA THR A 711 32.49 44.24 -26.15
C THR A 711 32.78 42.88 -26.76
N ILE A 712 32.65 41.83 -25.94
CA ILE A 712 32.58 40.45 -26.44
C ILE A 712 31.10 40.13 -26.69
N ILE A 713 30.79 39.71 -27.91
CA ILE A 713 29.43 39.44 -28.37
C ILE A 713 29.29 38.02 -28.90
N SER A 714 28.07 37.51 -28.86
CA SER A 714 27.73 36.19 -29.37
C SER A 714 27.99 36.07 -30.89
N THR A 715 28.14 34.82 -31.34
CA THR A 715 28.44 34.47 -32.75
C THR A 715 27.27 34.69 -33.70
N ASN A 716 26.09 35.03 -33.20
CA ASN A 716 24.97 35.56 -33.98
C ASN A 716 25.16 37.05 -34.39
N GLY A 717 26.23 37.69 -33.91
CA GLY A 717 26.62 39.06 -34.25
C GLY A 717 26.02 40.16 -33.37
N SER A 718 25.37 39.82 -32.24
CA SER A 718 24.90 40.80 -31.26
C SER A 718 24.60 40.16 -29.89
N GLY A 719 24.46 40.96 -28.84
CA GLY A 719 24.09 40.48 -27.50
C GLY A 719 25.24 39.87 -26.69
N THR A 720 24.95 39.60 -25.43
CA THR A 720 25.84 39.04 -24.41
C THR A 720 26.08 37.55 -24.63
N LEU A 721 27.15 37.02 -24.03
CA LEU A 721 27.37 35.58 -24.00
C LEU A 721 26.42 34.94 -23.01
N LYS A 722 25.91 33.77 -23.38
CA LYS A 722 24.99 32.98 -22.57
C LYS A 722 25.69 31.68 -22.24
N PHE A 723 25.87 31.44 -20.95
CA PHE A 723 26.45 30.22 -20.42
C PHE A 723 25.35 29.45 -19.70
N LEU A 724 25.39 28.13 -19.85
CA LEU A 724 24.56 27.22 -19.08
C LEU A 724 25.47 26.74 -17.93
N VAL A 725 25.30 27.31 -16.75
CA VAL A 725 26.18 27.12 -15.58
C VAL A 725 25.37 27.11 -14.30
N ASP A 726 25.95 26.56 -13.24
CA ASP A 726 25.37 26.61 -11.89
C ASP A 726 25.44 28.03 -11.33
N THR A 727 24.29 28.65 -11.06
CA THR A 727 24.20 30.02 -10.53
C THR A 727 24.55 30.13 -9.05
N ALA A 728 24.64 29.00 -8.33
CA ALA A 728 25.14 28.96 -6.96
C ALA A 728 26.67 29.03 -6.87
N SER A 729 27.38 28.87 -7.99
CA SER A 729 28.84 28.83 -8.06
C SER A 729 29.46 30.12 -8.61
N ASP A 730 30.69 30.43 -8.16
CA ASP A 730 31.51 31.53 -8.68
C ASP A 730 32.58 30.99 -9.64
N TYR A 731 32.81 31.68 -10.76
CA TYR A 731 33.72 31.22 -11.81
C TYR A 731 34.86 32.20 -12.11
N TYR A 732 36.05 31.68 -12.38
CA TYR A 732 37.09 32.49 -13.03
C TYR A 732 36.79 32.61 -14.52
N VAL A 733 36.72 33.84 -15.04
CA VAL A 733 36.53 34.09 -16.46
C VAL A 733 37.88 34.25 -17.13
N VAL A 734 38.17 33.42 -18.12
CA VAL A 734 39.37 33.52 -18.96
C VAL A 734 38.97 33.95 -20.36
N VAL A 735 39.70 34.90 -20.94
CA VAL A 735 39.55 35.27 -22.36
C VAL A 735 40.86 35.02 -23.08
N GLU A 736 40.81 34.19 -24.11
CA GLU A 736 41.97 33.84 -24.95
C GLU A 736 41.84 34.45 -26.34
N HIS A 737 42.92 35.08 -26.79
CA HIS A 737 43.10 35.53 -28.18
C HIS A 737 44.28 34.78 -28.78
N ARG A 738 44.17 34.30 -30.01
CA ARG A 738 45.23 33.52 -30.70
C ARG A 738 46.64 34.15 -30.68
N ASN A 739 46.74 35.48 -30.60
CA ASN A 739 47.99 36.23 -30.71
C ASN A 739 48.28 37.11 -29.47
N HIS A 740 47.45 37.04 -28.43
CA HIS A 740 47.70 37.75 -27.17
C HIS A 740 47.72 36.75 -26.00
N LEU A 741 48.40 37.11 -24.91
CA LEU A 741 48.38 36.31 -23.71
C LEU A 741 46.93 36.20 -23.18
N PRO A 742 46.46 35.00 -22.79
CA PRO A 742 45.23 34.82 -22.06
C PRO A 742 45.18 35.72 -20.82
N ILE A 743 44.00 36.28 -20.55
CA ILE A 743 43.73 37.02 -19.32
C ILE A 743 42.65 36.30 -18.52
N MET A 744 42.77 36.33 -17.20
CA MET A 744 41.81 35.76 -16.26
C MET A 744 41.31 36.84 -15.31
N SER A 745 40.07 36.73 -14.84
CA SER A 745 39.57 37.57 -13.75
C SER A 745 40.43 37.42 -12.49
N ALA A 746 40.61 38.52 -11.75
CA ALA A 746 41.45 38.52 -10.55
C ALA A 746 40.83 37.74 -9.38
N ASN A 747 39.51 37.65 -9.35
CA ASN A 747 38.69 36.89 -8.41
C ASN A 747 37.66 36.09 -9.23
N PRO A 748 37.12 34.99 -8.68
CA PRO A 748 35.97 34.33 -9.29
C PRO A 748 34.75 35.26 -9.20
N ILE A 749 33.83 35.13 -10.15
CA ILE A 749 32.64 35.97 -10.27
C ILE A 749 31.39 35.09 -10.35
N SER A 750 30.34 35.49 -9.62
CA SER A 750 29.00 34.93 -9.80
C SER A 750 28.45 35.38 -11.15
N ILE A 751 27.88 34.44 -11.90
CA ILE A 751 27.27 34.71 -13.20
C ILE A 751 25.78 34.40 -13.05
N GLN A 752 24.96 35.45 -13.00
CA GLN A 752 23.50 35.38 -12.86
C GLN A 752 22.77 35.67 -14.16
#